data_AF-A0A966W9D6-F1
#
_entry.id   AF-A0A966W9D6-F1
#
_cell.length_a   1.000
_cell.length_b   1.000
_cell.length_c   1.000
_cell.angle_alpha   90.00
_cell.angle_beta   90.00
_cell.angle_gamma   90.00
#
_symmetry.space_group_name_H-M   'P 1'
#
loop_
_entity.id
_entity.type
_entity.pdbx_description
1 polymer ?
#
loop_
_entity_poly.entity_id
_entity_poly.type
_entity_poly.pdbx_seq_one_letter_code
_entity_poly.pdbx_strand_id
1 'polypeptide(L)'
;MSNPSAAPAPRKTVAFAHLGCEKNRVDTEHMLGLLAQAGYGVSADENDATVVVVNTCSFIQEAREESVRTLVELAEQGKELIIAGCLAQHFQEELLESLPEAKAIVGTGDYQHIVSVLERVEAGERVHQVSANPTFVGDEHLPRYRTTSEAVAYLKVAEGCDYRCAFCIIPHLRGDQRSRPIESIVAEAQQLAAQGVQELVLISQITTNYGLDLAGRPQLAQLLRALGEVEIPWIRVHYAYPTGLTSEVLAAYREVPNVLPYLDLPLQHSHPEVLKAMNRPWQADVTAGVLARIREQLPDAVLRTTFIVGFPGETEEHFQHLLAFVAEQRFDHVGVFTFSPEEGTPAAELPNPVPPEVAHRSQLTRHQRTTFLLASGLSTAGSFAGLTAKGWLLMEGAGDPLLLALNFALLTLPTLVVSGPAGVLTDRIGSERVLIRAQWALFAAAALGALAIPLSQGRQQDLLLLLSTLGVGVASTYELTARNKYVALLVQEAEQLGPYLASFSVIFNVGKLVGPPIGGLLLAATGPTLALSLDAATYLLPIATLVWCMAPARQRERRSQAGEAASLGAAWRGCGAPLRHVLLFTGVACLVGFFHPGLAPLLAFELLGPSPLALGIFTSVIAAGSISGGVLLQRRAEAFGRRPGLLLGGCTLITGLAQLGLSLHGAQAWGLAMAFLIGAGTACLLAGTNLIIQVHAPQVDETPRAGEPPENLARRLALAKARAVAARYPQAVVIGSDQVADLEGEPLGKREDEAAEEDLLVLSAQFDLLGLIEDELLMAMPLVPRHEPDCPAPVRLSVQDAGFEEADSTGRPHPFAALAQLKRKP
;
A
#
# COMPACT_ATOMS: atom_id res chain seq x y z
N MET A 1 50.69 -36.37 46.97
CA MET A 1 49.64 -36.63 45.96
C MET A 1 48.54 -35.60 46.17
N SER A 2 48.62 -34.48 45.47
CA SER A 2 47.59 -33.43 45.44
C SER A 2 46.65 -33.72 44.26
N ASN A 3 45.37 -33.90 44.60
CA ASN A 3 44.28 -34.23 43.67
C ASN A 3 44.19 -33.18 42.54
N PRO A 4 44.14 -33.56 41.25
CA PRO A 4 43.90 -32.62 40.17
C PRO A 4 42.45 -32.13 40.25
N SER A 5 42.30 -30.81 40.39
CA SER A 5 41.02 -30.11 40.27
C SER A 5 40.32 -30.54 38.98
N ALA A 6 39.17 -31.21 39.11
CA ALA A 6 38.31 -31.52 37.97
C ALA A 6 37.95 -30.21 37.25
N ALA A 7 38.18 -30.16 35.94
CA ALA A 7 37.66 -29.08 35.11
C ALA A 7 36.11 -29.09 35.21
N PRO A 8 35.45 -27.93 35.35
CA PRO A 8 33.99 -27.88 35.38
C PRO A 8 33.43 -28.48 34.08
N ALA A 9 32.35 -29.25 34.18
CA ALA A 9 31.64 -29.77 33.02
C ALA A 9 31.24 -28.61 32.10
N PRO A 10 31.29 -28.80 30.76
CA PRO A 10 30.89 -27.74 29.82
C PRO A 10 29.42 -27.36 30.09
N ARG A 11 29.19 -26.07 30.34
CA ARG A 11 27.83 -25.52 30.51
C ARG A 11 27.02 -25.72 29.21
N LYS A 12 25.70 -25.91 29.33
CA LYS A 12 24.83 -26.16 28.18
C LYS A 12 24.79 -24.96 27.23
N THR A 13 24.44 -25.22 25.96
CA THR A 13 24.09 -24.17 25.01
C THR A 13 22.63 -23.75 25.22
N VAL A 14 22.38 -22.44 25.25
CA VAL A 14 21.06 -21.82 25.38
C VAL A 14 20.76 -21.03 24.12
N ALA A 15 19.54 -21.15 23.60
CA ALA A 15 19.07 -20.32 22.49
C ALA A 15 18.12 -19.22 22.98
N PHE A 16 18.00 -18.15 22.20
CA PHE A 16 17.15 -17.01 22.51
C PHE A 16 16.15 -16.72 21.40
N ALA A 17 14.88 -16.61 21.78
CA ALA A 17 13.82 -16.08 20.95
C ALA A 17 13.40 -14.72 21.51
N HIS A 18 13.59 -13.66 20.71
CA HIS A 18 13.18 -12.31 21.08
C HIS A 18 11.86 -11.95 20.39
N LEU A 19 10.87 -11.52 21.17
CA LEU A 19 9.57 -11.07 20.67
C LEU A 19 9.20 -9.68 21.22
N GLY A 20 8.45 -8.95 20.42
CA GLY A 20 7.88 -7.66 20.80
C GLY A 20 8.74 -6.46 20.42
N CYS A 21 9.03 -5.62 21.42
CA CYS A 21 9.55 -4.27 21.18
C CYS A 21 11.04 -4.13 21.51
N GLU A 22 11.65 -3.04 21.04
CA GLU A 22 13.07 -2.76 21.23
C GLU A 22 13.48 -2.60 22.70
N LYS A 23 12.53 -2.26 23.60
CA LYS A 23 12.76 -2.27 25.05
C LYS A 23 13.00 -3.68 25.57
N ASN A 24 12.16 -4.64 25.16
CA ASN A 24 12.38 -6.06 25.43
C ASN A 24 13.71 -6.52 24.80
N ARG A 25 14.12 -5.97 23.66
CA ARG A 25 15.37 -6.38 23.01
C ARG A 25 16.57 -6.01 23.85
N VAL A 26 16.62 -4.80 24.40
CA VAL A 26 17.68 -4.40 25.33
C VAL A 26 17.73 -5.35 26.54
N ASP A 27 16.57 -5.76 27.08
CA ASP A 27 16.51 -6.75 28.17
C ASP A 27 17.10 -8.11 27.73
N THR A 28 16.80 -8.56 26.50
CA THR A 28 17.40 -9.77 25.90
C THR A 28 18.92 -9.64 25.77
N GLU A 29 19.43 -8.51 25.29
CA GLU A 29 20.87 -8.29 25.12
C GLU A 29 21.63 -8.33 26.46
N HIS A 30 21.00 -7.87 27.54
CA HIS A 30 21.55 -8.02 28.89
C HIS A 30 21.54 -9.47 29.37
N MET A 31 20.44 -10.19 29.16
CA MET A 31 20.38 -11.62 29.52
C MET A 31 21.46 -12.44 28.78
N LEU A 32 21.66 -12.16 27.50
CA LEU A 32 22.71 -12.74 26.67
C LEU A 32 24.11 -12.43 27.23
N GLY A 33 24.36 -11.16 27.57
CA GLY A 33 25.64 -10.73 28.15
C GLY A 33 25.94 -11.42 29.48
N LEU A 34 24.94 -11.53 30.37
CA LEU A 34 25.06 -12.19 31.67
C LEU A 34 25.38 -13.69 31.53
N LEU A 35 24.69 -14.39 30.63
CA LEU A 35 24.92 -15.81 30.38
C LEU A 35 26.29 -16.08 29.74
N ALA A 36 26.69 -15.24 28.78
CA ALA A 36 28.01 -15.33 28.16
C ALA A 36 29.13 -15.10 29.18
N GLN A 37 28.99 -14.11 30.07
CA GLN A 37 29.96 -13.87 31.14
C GLN A 37 30.02 -15.04 32.14
N ALA A 38 28.88 -15.69 32.40
CA ALA A 38 28.82 -16.88 33.24
C ALA A 38 29.35 -18.16 32.54
N GLY A 39 29.73 -18.08 31.26
CA GLY A 39 30.33 -19.17 30.50
C GLY A 39 29.35 -20.14 29.84
N TYR A 40 28.07 -19.75 29.68
CA TYR A 40 27.12 -20.50 28.87
C TYR A 40 27.38 -20.28 27.37
N GLY A 41 27.20 -21.33 26.56
CA GLY A 41 27.15 -21.19 25.11
C GLY A 41 25.83 -20.55 24.70
N VAL A 42 25.86 -19.57 23.81
CA VAL A 42 24.65 -18.92 23.29
C VAL A 42 24.56 -19.16 21.79
N SER A 43 23.43 -19.70 21.32
CA SER A 43 23.12 -19.81 19.89
C SER A 43 21.96 -18.89 19.50
N ALA A 44 22.01 -18.40 18.26
CA ALA A 44 20.89 -17.73 17.61
C ALA A 44 19.93 -18.73 16.93
N ASP A 45 20.33 -19.99 16.77
CA ASP A 45 19.48 -21.07 16.26
C ASP A 45 18.87 -21.85 17.43
N GLU A 46 17.55 -21.85 17.52
CA GLU A 46 16.78 -22.57 18.53
C GLU A 46 17.00 -24.09 18.45
N ASN A 47 17.41 -24.61 17.28
CA ASN A 47 17.71 -26.02 17.09
C ASN A 47 18.96 -26.49 17.83
N ASP A 48 19.93 -25.59 18.06
CA ASP A 48 21.22 -25.91 18.68
C ASP A 48 21.15 -26.08 20.20
N ALA A 49 20.02 -25.70 20.81
CA ALA A 49 19.85 -25.71 22.26
C ALA A 49 18.67 -26.60 22.69
N THR A 50 18.80 -27.21 23.86
CA THR A 50 17.69 -27.90 24.54
C THR A 50 16.86 -26.95 25.39
N VAL A 51 17.48 -25.86 25.86
CA VAL A 51 16.81 -24.80 26.65
C VAL A 51 16.73 -23.53 25.80
N VAL A 52 15.53 -22.97 25.69
CA VAL A 52 15.27 -21.73 24.94
C VAL A 52 14.71 -20.68 25.87
N VAL A 53 15.35 -19.51 25.91
CA VAL A 53 14.84 -18.32 26.61
C VAL A 53 13.99 -17.52 25.64
N VAL A 54 12.70 -17.42 25.91
CA VAL A 54 11.73 -16.70 25.08
C VAL A 54 11.36 -15.40 25.78
N ASN A 55 11.86 -14.27 25.31
CA ASN A 55 11.49 -12.96 25.85
C ASN A 55 10.24 -12.42 25.14
N THR A 56 9.12 -12.48 25.84
CA THR A 56 7.76 -12.35 25.31
C THR A 56 7.18 -10.94 25.41
N CYS A 57 6.19 -10.66 24.57
CA CYS A 57 5.42 -9.43 24.57
C CYS A 57 3.98 -9.70 25.05
N SER A 58 3.38 -8.70 25.71
CA SER A 58 1.96 -8.72 26.11
C SER A 58 1.34 -7.33 25.96
N PHE A 59 1.84 -6.53 25.01
CA PHE A 59 1.40 -5.14 24.86
C PHE A 59 0.07 -5.00 24.12
N ILE A 60 -0.17 -5.85 23.12
CA ILE A 60 -1.42 -5.93 22.35
C ILE A 60 -1.74 -7.40 22.09
N GLN A 61 -3.02 -7.71 21.85
CA GLN A 61 -3.49 -9.06 21.58
C GLN A 61 -2.68 -9.80 20.48
N GLU A 62 -2.41 -9.16 19.34
CA GLU A 62 -1.64 -9.79 18.24
C GLU A 62 -0.24 -10.23 18.69
N ALA A 63 0.43 -9.42 19.52
CA ALA A 63 1.75 -9.72 20.06
C ALA A 63 1.71 -10.81 21.14
N ARG A 64 0.60 -10.91 21.87
CA ARG A 64 0.33 -12.01 22.81
C ARG A 64 0.11 -13.32 22.06
N GLU A 65 -0.70 -13.30 21.00
CA GLU A 65 -0.97 -14.47 20.16
C GLU A 65 0.32 -14.97 19.48
N GLU A 66 1.16 -14.06 18.96
CA GLU A 66 2.50 -14.39 18.46
C GLU A 66 3.36 -15.04 19.54
N SER A 67 3.41 -14.44 20.75
CA SER A 67 4.20 -14.98 21.86
C SER A 67 3.75 -16.38 22.27
N VAL A 68 2.44 -16.61 22.40
CA VAL A 68 1.89 -17.93 22.73
C VAL A 68 2.18 -18.93 21.62
N ARG A 69 2.00 -18.56 20.35
CA ARG A 69 2.28 -19.45 19.21
C ARG A 69 3.73 -19.92 19.22
N THR A 70 4.69 -18.99 19.36
CA THR A 70 6.12 -19.35 19.40
C THR A 70 6.46 -20.26 20.58
N LEU A 71 5.87 -20.00 21.77
CA LEU A 71 6.04 -20.87 22.93
C LEU A 71 5.54 -22.29 22.66
N VAL A 72 4.36 -22.44 22.05
CA VAL A 72 3.79 -23.75 21.70
C VAL A 72 4.63 -24.46 20.64
N GLU A 73 5.04 -23.77 19.58
CA GLU A 73 5.88 -24.34 18.51
C GLU A 73 7.21 -24.89 19.06
N LEU A 74 7.85 -24.17 20.00
CA LEU A 74 9.07 -24.63 20.66
C LEU A 74 8.82 -25.78 21.63
N ALA A 75 7.71 -25.75 22.37
CA ALA A 75 7.32 -26.84 23.25
C ALA A 75 7.07 -28.15 22.47
N GLU A 76 6.38 -28.08 21.33
CA GLU A 76 6.13 -29.23 20.44
C GLU A 76 7.42 -29.84 19.86
N GLN A 77 8.47 -29.03 19.71
CA GLN A 77 9.82 -29.50 19.34
C GLN A 77 10.58 -30.14 20.52
N GLY A 78 9.96 -30.25 21.70
CA GLY A 78 10.55 -30.83 22.90
C GLY A 78 11.59 -29.93 23.59
N LYS A 79 11.53 -28.62 23.38
CA LYS A 79 12.43 -27.66 24.02
C LYS A 79 11.98 -27.35 25.45
N GLU A 80 12.94 -27.19 26.36
CA GLU A 80 12.68 -26.65 27.70
C GLU A 80 12.63 -25.13 27.63
N LEU A 81 11.58 -24.51 28.19
CA LEU A 81 11.34 -23.08 28.01
C LEU A 81 11.61 -22.29 29.29
N ILE A 82 12.31 -21.16 29.13
CA ILE A 82 12.38 -20.08 30.12
C ILE A 82 11.63 -18.88 29.53
N ILE A 83 10.45 -18.59 30.07
CA ILE A 83 9.59 -17.52 29.57
C ILE A 83 9.93 -16.23 30.32
N ALA A 84 10.45 -15.23 29.60
CA ALA A 84 10.80 -13.94 30.16
C ALA A 84 9.90 -12.82 29.60
N GLY A 85 9.90 -11.66 30.24
CA GLY A 85 9.33 -10.43 29.66
C GLY A 85 7.89 -10.12 30.08
N CYS A 86 7.17 -9.41 29.20
CA CYS A 86 5.88 -8.82 29.56
C CYS A 86 4.76 -9.87 29.75
N LEU A 87 4.74 -10.94 28.95
CA LEU A 87 3.73 -12.00 29.11
C LEU A 87 3.95 -12.78 30.41
N ALA A 88 5.22 -13.08 30.71
CA ALA A 88 5.67 -13.69 31.95
C ALA A 88 5.22 -12.88 33.19
N GLN A 89 5.40 -11.56 33.16
CA GLN A 89 4.96 -10.68 34.25
C GLN A 89 3.43 -10.64 34.41
N HIS A 90 2.70 -10.74 33.30
CA HIS A 90 1.24 -10.62 33.29
C HIS A 90 0.57 -11.89 33.82
N PHE A 91 0.85 -13.04 33.21
CA PHE A 91 0.11 -14.29 33.46
C PHE A 91 0.79 -15.20 34.49
N GLN A 92 2.08 -14.99 34.79
CA GLN A 92 2.78 -15.63 35.90
C GLN A 92 2.50 -17.15 36.00
N GLU A 93 2.00 -17.63 37.13
CA GLU A 93 1.74 -19.05 37.40
C GLU A 93 0.82 -19.72 36.36
N GLU A 94 -0.13 -19.00 35.76
CA GLU A 94 -1.03 -19.54 34.73
C GLU A 94 -0.25 -20.09 33.52
N LEU A 95 0.87 -19.44 33.15
CA LEU A 95 1.74 -19.91 32.07
C LEU A 95 2.51 -21.18 32.46
N LEU A 96 2.97 -21.29 33.72
CA LEU A 96 3.62 -22.50 34.21
C LEU A 96 2.63 -23.67 34.30
N GLU A 97 1.39 -23.41 34.69
CA GLU A 97 0.36 -24.45 34.77
C GLU A 97 -0.06 -24.94 33.38
N SER A 98 -0.17 -24.01 32.42
CA SER A 98 -0.65 -24.30 31.07
C SER A 98 0.41 -24.93 30.15
N LEU A 99 1.70 -24.71 30.41
CA LEU A 99 2.82 -25.23 29.61
C LEU A 99 3.79 -26.07 30.47
N PRO A 100 3.67 -27.41 30.47
CA PRO A 100 4.56 -28.31 31.21
C PRO A 100 6.05 -28.20 30.85
N GLU A 101 6.34 -27.81 29.61
CA GLU A 101 7.67 -27.57 29.06
C GLU A 101 8.31 -26.29 29.62
N ALA A 102 7.50 -25.35 30.15
CA ALA A 102 7.98 -24.16 30.83
C ALA A 102 8.62 -24.52 32.18
N LYS A 103 9.95 -24.40 32.23
CA LYS A 103 10.76 -24.66 33.43
C LYS A 103 10.95 -23.42 34.28
N ALA A 104 10.89 -22.23 33.69
CA ALA A 104 10.96 -21.00 34.46
C ALA A 104 10.15 -19.86 33.86
N ILE A 105 9.74 -18.94 34.74
CA ILE A 105 9.18 -17.63 34.39
C ILE A 105 10.03 -16.52 35.02
N VAL A 106 10.34 -15.51 34.23
CA VAL A 106 11.16 -14.35 34.62
C VAL A 106 10.42 -13.05 34.29
N GLY A 107 10.12 -12.26 35.33
CA GLY A 107 9.44 -10.97 35.21
C GLY A 107 10.27 -9.90 34.48
N THR A 108 9.63 -8.78 34.12
CA THR A 108 10.28 -7.67 33.41
C THR A 108 11.34 -6.95 34.24
N GLY A 109 11.25 -7.02 35.58
CA GLY A 109 12.22 -6.48 36.53
C GLY A 109 13.25 -7.49 37.02
N ASP A 110 13.20 -8.73 36.54
CA ASP A 110 13.96 -9.84 37.12
C ASP A 110 14.97 -10.49 36.16
N TYR A 111 15.09 -9.98 34.94
CA TYR A 111 15.98 -10.54 33.90
C TYR A 111 17.46 -10.57 34.32
N GLN A 112 17.88 -9.73 35.26
CA GLN A 112 19.23 -9.78 35.86
C GLN A 112 19.53 -11.11 36.58
N HIS A 113 18.50 -11.86 36.98
CA HIS A 113 18.64 -13.14 37.68
C HIS A 113 18.73 -14.34 36.73
N ILE A 114 18.78 -14.13 35.41
CA ILE A 114 18.70 -15.20 34.40
C ILE A 114 19.72 -16.33 34.61
N VAL A 115 20.95 -15.99 35.04
CA VAL A 115 22.00 -16.99 35.33
C VAL A 115 21.58 -17.92 36.45
N SER A 116 21.12 -17.36 37.58
CA SER A 116 20.66 -18.14 38.73
C SER A 116 19.39 -18.94 38.43
N VAL A 117 18.50 -18.41 37.58
CA VAL A 117 17.29 -19.10 37.11
C VAL A 117 17.70 -20.32 36.29
N LEU A 118 18.62 -20.16 35.35
CA LEU A 118 19.08 -21.25 34.50
C LEU A 118 19.81 -22.34 35.31
N GLU A 119 20.68 -21.96 36.26
CA GLU A 119 21.37 -22.91 37.15
C GLU A 119 20.37 -23.76 37.97
N ARG A 120 19.27 -23.17 38.43
CA ARG A 120 18.20 -23.88 39.14
C ARG A 120 17.35 -24.77 38.22
N VAL A 121 17.07 -24.31 37.00
CA VAL A 121 16.41 -25.13 35.97
C VAL A 121 17.28 -26.35 35.62
N GLU A 122 18.59 -26.18 35.49
CA GLU A 122 19.53 -27.29 35.26
C GLU A 122 19.60 -28.27 36.45
N ALA A 123 19.32 -27.81 37.67
CA ALA A 123 19.15 -28.64 38.85
C ALA A 123 17.80 -29.38 38.91
N GLY A 124 16.91 -29.15 37.93
CA GLY A 124 15.60 -29.78 37.82
C GLY A 124 14.47 -29.03 38.55
N GLU A 125 14.71 -27.80 39.00
CA GLU A 125 13.67 -26.98 39.63
C GLU A 125 12.77 -26.31 38.59
N ARG A 126 11.48 -26.13 38.93
CA ARG A 126 10.61 -25.17 38.25
C ARG A 126 10.71 -23.84 38.97
N VAL A 127 11.09 -22.77 38.26
CA VAL A 127 11.44 -21.48 38.87
C VAL A 127 10.40 -20.42 38.55
N HIS A 128 9.85 -19.79 39.60
CA HIS A 128 9.01 -18.61 39.49
C HIS A 128 9.76 -17.38 40.00
N GLN A 129 10.34 -16.59 39.08
CA GLN A 129 11.15 -15.41 39.38
C GLN A 129 10.44 -14.16 38.84
N VAL A 130 9.32 -13.80 39.46
CA VAL A 130 8.53 -12.62 39.10
C VAL A 130 8.33 -11.75 40.34
N SER A 131 8.89 -10.55 40.29
CA SER A 131 8.66 -9.53 41.30
C SER A 131 7.30 -8.87 41.07
N ALA A 132 6.48 -8.75 42.13
CA ALA A 132 5.17 -8.09 42.04
C ALA A 132 5.27 -6.62 41.60
N ASN A 133 6.34 -5.94 42.03
CA ASN A 133 6.66 -4.57 41.62
C ASN A 133 8.04 -4.55 40.94
N PRO A 134 8.12 -4.53 39.60
CA PRO A 134 9.39 -4.47 38.90
C PRO A 134 10.06 -3.11 39.12
N THR A 135 11.23 -3.11 39.77
CA THR A 135 11.97 -1.89 40.13
C THR A 135 13.35 -1.80 39.49
N PHE A 136 13.85 -2.90 38.92
CA PHE A 136 15.19 -2.95 38.35
C PHE A 136 15.30 -2.17 37.03
N VAL A 137 16.42 -1.46 36.88
CA VAL A 137 16.81 -0.78 35.64
C VAL A 137 18.27 -1.11 35.39
N GLY A 138 18.58 -1.75 34.26
CA GLY A 138 19.95 -2.05 33.88
C GLY A 138 20.76 -0.78 33.63
N ASP A 139 22.02 -0.78 34.06
CA ASP A 139 22.97 0.31 33.93
C ASP A 139 24.13 -0.08 32.98
N GLU A 140 25.13 0.80 32.87
CA GLU A 140 26.31 0.62 32.02
C GLU A 140 27.27 -0.49 32.48
N HIS A 141 27.07 -1.01 33.70
CA HIS A 141 27.88 -2.10 34.25
C HIS A 141 27.28 -3.47 33.95
N LEU A 142 25.99 -3.51 33.60
CA LEU A 142 25.33 -4.74 33.22
C LEU A 142 25.85 -5.22 31.86
N PRO A 143 26.44 -6.43 31.77
CA PRO A 143 26.96 -6.96 30.51
C PRO A 143 25.87 -6.94 29.44
N ARG A 144 26.25 -6.57 28.22
CA ARG A 144 25.33 -6.47 27.09
C ARG A 144 25.95 -7.09 25.85
N TYR A 145 25.25 -8.05 25.25
CA TYR A 145 25.62 -8.65 23.96
C TYR A 145 24.62 -8.21 22.89
N ARG A 146 25.08 -7.40 21.94
CA ARG A 146 24.21 -6.78 20.94
C ARG A 146 23.71 -7.78 19.90
N THR A 147 22.43 -7.65 19.56
CA THR A 147 21.71 -8.46 18.56
C THR A 147 21.32 -7.63 17.33
N THR A 148 21.62 -6.34 17.35
CA THR A 148 21.33 -5.38 16.29
C THR A 148 22.44 -5.37 15.24
N SER A 149 22.17 -4.80 14.05
CA SER A 149 23.24 -4.53 13.08
C SER A 149 24.34 -3.65 13.69
N GLU A 150 25.58 -3.81 13.25
CA GLU A 150 26.76 -3.12 13.80
C GLU A 150 26.56 -1.60 13.96
N ALA A 151 25.88 -0.95 13.01
CA ALA A 151 25.74 0.51 12.95
C ALA A 151 24.68 1.14 13.88
N VAL A 152 23.71 0.40 14.44
CA VAL A 152 22.59 0.99 15.20
C VAL A 152 22.48 0.34 16.57
N ALA A 153 22.26 1.11 17.62
CA ALA A 153 21.95 0.58 18.96
C ALA A 153 20.80 1.33 19.64
N TYR A 154 19.93 0.58 20.31
CA TYR A 154 18.90 1.13 21.18
C TYR A 154 19.48 1.38 22.56
N LEU A 155 19.24 2.56 23.13
CA LEU A 155 19.74 2.96 24.44
C LEU A 155 18.56 3.28 25.35
N LYS A 156 18.37 2.45 26.38
CA LYS A 156 17.26 2.59 27.32
C LYS A 156 17.60 3.64 28.35
N VAL A 157 16.88 4.76 28.34
CA VAL A 157 17.15 5.92 29.23
C VAL A 157 16.32 5.88 30.51
N ALA A 158 15.17 5.22 30.46
CA ALA A 158 14.27 5.02 31.59
C ALA A 158 13.42 3.74 31.39
N GLU A 159 12.84 3.24 32.47
CA GLU A 159 11.97 2.06 32.50
C GLU A 159 10.66 2.38 33.25
N GLY A 160 9.54 1.83 32.79
CA GLY A 160 8.22 2.03 33.39
C GLY A 160 7.57 3.37 33.04
N CYS A 161 6.37 3.62 33.58
CA CYS A 161 5.55 4.77 33.20
C CYS A 161 4.58 5.21 34.30
N ASP A 162 4.59 6.50 34.64
CA ASP A 162 3.66 7.08 35.63
C ASP A 162 2.28 7.38 35.05
N TYR A 163 2.14 7.41 33.73
CA TYR A 163 0.87 7.74 33.09
C TYR A 163 -0.09 6.56 33.20
N ARG A 164 -1.33 6.86 33.60
CA ARG A 164 -2.41 5.86 33.78
C ARG A 164 -3.40 5.92 32.62
N CYS A 165 -2.91 5.81 31.38
CA CYS A 165 -3.79 5.80 30.21
C CYS A 165 -4.80 4.65 30.31
N ALA A 166 -6.07 4.90 29.99
CA ALA A 166 -7.14 3.94 30.21
C ALA A 166 -6.93 2.60 29.49
N PHE A 167 -6.21 2.59 28.36
CA PHE A 167 -5.95 1.41 27.54
C PHE A 167 -4.59 0.74 27.79
N CYS A 168 -3.74 1.29 28.66
CA CYS A 168 -2.34 0.89 28.75
C CYS A 168 -2.06 0.09 30.02
N ILE A 169 -1.68 -1.19 29.86
CA ILE A 169 -1.34 -2.10 30.98
C ILE A 169 0.11 -1.93 31.47
N ILE A 170 0.95 -1.13 30.79
CA ILE A 170 2.38 -1.00 31.05
C ILE A 170 2.74 -0.66 32.51
N PRO A 171 2.03 0.22 33.25
CA PRO A 171 2.34 0.46 34.66
C PRO A 171 2.27 -0.80 35.52
N HIS A 172 1.42 -1.76 35.17
CA HIS A 172 1.34 -3.05 35.85
C HIS A 172 2.48 -3.98 35.44
N LEU A 173 2.82 -4.00 34.15
CA LEU A 173 3.84 -4.90 33.61
C LEU A 173 5.28 -4.44 33.84
N ARG A 174 5.53 -3.14 33.96
CA ARG A 174 6.87 -2.56 34.04
C ARG A 174 7.01 -1.52 35.15
N GLY A 175 5.98 -1.30 35.99
CA GLY A 175 6.04 -0.39 37.12
C GLY A 175 6.04 1.10 36.74
N ASP A 176 6.20 1.95 37.76
CA ASP A 176 6.28 3.42 37.65
C ASP A 176 7.54 3.90 36.91
N GLN A 177 7.69 5.18 36.58
CA GLN A 177 8.87 5.62 35.85
C GLN A 177 10.13 5.60 36.73
N ARG A 178 11.23 5.05 36.20
CA ARG A 178 12.57 5.10 36.79
C ARG A 178 13.60 5.44 35.72
N SER A 179 14.24 6.58 35.85
CA SER A 179 15.25 7.11 34.93
C SER A 179 16.65 6.72 35.38
N ARG A 180 17.54 6.48 34.42
CA ARG A 180 18.97 6.32 34.71
C ARG A 180 19.65 7.68 34.87
N PRO A 181 20.69 7.82 35.70
CA PRO A 181 21.51 9.03 35.74
C PRO A 181 22.10 9.35 34.36
N ILE A 182 22.31 10.64 34.07
CA ILE A 182 22.87 11.07 32.77
C ILE A 182 24.25 10.47 32.56
N GLU A 183 25.06 10.41 33.62
CA GLU A 183 26.41 9.87 33.62
C GLU A 183 26.43 8.39 33.20
N SER A 184 25.47 7.60 33.70
CA SER A 184 25.27 6.19 33.33
C SER A 184 24.95 6.04 31.83
N ILE A 185 24.02 6.85 31.33
CA ILE A 185 23.59 6.79 29.92
C ILE A 185 24.73 7.21 28.99
N VAL A 186 25.47 8.27 29.35
CA VAL A 186 26.62 8.75 28.57
C VAL A 186 27.74 7.71 28.57
N ALA A 187 28.00 7.05 29.70
CA ALA A 187 29.01 5.99 29.78
C ALA A 187 28.67 4.82 28.86
N GLU A 188 27.41 4.35 28.85
CA GLU A 188 26.98 3.29 27.91
C GLU A 188 27.03 3.77 26.45
N ALA A 189 26.65 5.02 26.17
CA ALA A 189 26.76 5.61 24.84
C ALA A 189 28.21 5.62 24.34
N GLN A 190 29.18 5.95 25.19
CA GLN A 190 30.61 5.89 24.86
C GLN A 190 31.09 4.46 24.61
N GLN A 191 30.64 3.48 25.41
CA GLN A 191 30.94 2.07 25.17
C GLN A 191 30.39 1.59 23.81
N LEU A 192 29.17 2.01 23.46
CA LEU A 192 28.54 1.70 22.18
C LEU A 192 29.26 2.39 21.00
N ALA A 193 29.69 3.64 21.16
CA ALA A 193 30.49 4.36 20.17
C ALA A 193 31.79 3.60 19.86
N ALA A 194 32.48 3.13 20.90
CA ALA A 194 33.72 2.35 20.78
C ALA A 194 33.53 1.00 20.06
N GLN A 195 32.29 0.48 20.00
CA GLN A 195 31.91 -0.72 19.24
C GLN A 195 31.53 -0.42 17.78
N GLY A 196 31.70 0.82 17.32
CA GLY A 196 31.43 1.23 15.94
C GLY A 196 29.99 1.66 15.66
N VAL A 197 29.15 1.86 16.69
CA VAL A 197 27.77 2.35 16.53
C VAL A 197 27.77 3.74 15.88
N GLN A 198 26.95 3.90 14.85
CA GLN A 198 26.75 5.17 14.12
C GLN A 198 25.46 5.88 14.52
N GLU A 199 24.45 5.14 15.00
CA GLU A 199 23.16 5.69 15.42
C GLU A 199 22.73 5.13 16.79
N LEU A 200 22.44 6.04 17.73
CA LEU A 200 21.76 5.73 18.98
C LEU A 200 20.27 6.09 18.89
N VAL A 201 19.42 5.14 19.28
CA VAL A 201 17.98 5.37 19.41
C VAL A 201 17.60 5.34 20.88
N LEU A 202 17.30 6.51 21.44
CA LEU A 202 16.87 6.67 22.82
C LEU A 202 15.44 6.15 22.99
N ILE A 203 15.27 5.22 23.91
CA ILE A 203 13.98 4.60 24.19
C ILE A 203 13.64 4.62 25.68
N SER A 204 12.36 4.85 25.96
CA SER A 204 11.67 4.49 27.19
C SER A 204 10.17 4.33 26.88
N GLN A 205 9.31 4.29 27.89
CA GLN A 205 7.86 4.32 27.71
C GLN A 205 7.40 5.75 27.39
N ILE A 206 7.98 6.76 28.04
CA ILE A 206 7.79 8.18 27.78
C ILE A 206 9.15 8.90 27.90
N THR A 207 9.83 9.12 26.77
CA THR A 207 11.22 9.62 26.80
C THR A 207 11.28 11.08 27.24
N THR A 208 10.25 11.86 26.95
CA THR A 208 10.17 13.28 27.32
C THR A 208 10.01 13.53 28.82
N ASN A 209 9.63 12.51 29.60
CA ASN A 209 9.56 12.61 31.06
C ASN A 209 10.87 12.24 31.75
N TYR A 210 11.90 11.84 30.99
CA TYR A 210 13.19 11.45 31.55
C TYR A 210 13.70 12.46 32.58
N GLY A 211 14.16 11.95 33.74
CA GLY A 211 14.71 12.74 34.84
C GLY A 211 13.70 13.39 35.78
N LEU A 212 12.39 13.28 35.51
CA LEU A 212 11.33 13.78 36.40
C LEU A 212 11.43 13.14 37.80
N ASP A 213 11.66 11.83 37.84
CA ASP A 213 11.82 11.03 39.06
C ASP A 213 13.16 11.25 39.77
N LEU A 214 14.18 11.81 39.09
CA LEU A 214 15.49 12.11 39.66
C LEU A 214 15.57 13.50 40.27
N ALA A 215 15.04 14.51 39.56
CA ALA A 215 15.24 15.92 39.88
C ALA A 215 13.94 16.70 40.13
N GLY A 216 12.78 16.04 40.09
CA GLY A 216 11.47 16.68 40.21
C GLY A 216 11.06 17.51 38.99
N ARG A 217 11.84 17.48 37.91
CA ARG A 217 11.56 18.17 36.64
C ARG A 217 12.12 17.36 35.46
N PRO A 218 11.54 17.42 34.25
CA PRO A 218 12.08 16.76 33.07
C PRO A 218 13.50 17.25 32.74
N GLN A 219 14.39 16.33 32.37
CA GLN A 219 15.81 16.58 32.08
C GLN A 219 16.26 16.14 30.67
N LEU A 220 15.32 15.86 29.76
CA LEU A 220 15.65 15.38 28.41
C LEU A 220 16.58 16.36 27.66
N ALA A 221 16.38 17.67 27.80
CA ALA A 221 17.25 18.66 27.15
C ALA A 221 18.70 18.57 27.62
N GLN A 222 18.91 18.37 28.92
CA GLN A 222 20.25 18.19 29.51
C GLN A 222 20.88 16.87 29.04
N LEU A 223 20.10 15.79 28.97
CA LEU A 223 20.56 14.51 28.45
C LEU A 223 21.01 14.61 26.98
N LEU A 224 20.20 15.26 26.12
CA LEU A 224 20.54 15.44 24.71
C LEU A 224 21.84 16.22 24.53
N ARG A 225 22.04 17.30 25.31
CA ARG A 225 23.30 18.07 25.30
C ARG A 225 24.49 17.22 25.76
N ALA A 226 24.32 16.43 26.82
CA ALA A 226 25.40 15.56 27.31
C ALA A 226 25.76 14.45 26.30
N LEU A 227 24.77 13.86 25.63
CA LEU A 227 25.00 12.87 24.58
C LEU A 227 25.57 13.49 23.29
N GLY A 228 25.33 14.78 23.05
CA GLY A 228 25.91 15.53 21.95
C GLY A 228 27.45 15.55 21.94
N GLU A 229 28.07 15.38 23.12
CA GLU A 229 29.52 15.32 23.29
C GLU A 229 30.11 13.92 23.01
N VAL A 230 29.27 12.90 22.83
CA VAL A 230 29.72 11.54 22.47
C VAL A 230 29.96 11.48 20.97
N GLU A 231 31.06 10.85 20.54
CA GLU A 231 31.45 10.67 19.13
C GLU A 231 30.54 9.67 18.38
N ILE A 232 29.25 10.00 18.27
CA ILE A 232 28.23 9.25 17.53
C ILE A 232 27.53 10.20 16.55
N PRO A 233 27.48 9.85 15.24
CA PRO A 233 26.88 10.70 14.22
C PRO A 233 25.40 11.03 14.42
N TRP A 234 24.59 10.06 14.87
CA TRP A 234 23.14 10.22 14.94
C TRP A 234 22.56 9.78 16.29
N ILE A 235 21.74 10.65 16.87
CA ILE A 235 20.94 10.39 18.06
C ILE A 235 19.48 10.64 17.70
N ARG A 236 18.66 9.62 17.85
CA ARG A 236 17.22 9.65 17.59
C ARG A 236 16.44 9.43 18.88
N VAL A 237 15.33 10.12 19.04
CA VAL A 237 14.45 9.96 20.20
C VAL A 237 13.13 9.33 19.77
N HIS A 238 12.74 8.24 20.41
CA HIS A 238 11.43 7.62 20.24
C HIS A 238 10.53 7.88 21.44
N TYR A 239 9.21 7.69 21.28
CA TYR A 239 8.23 7.84 22.37
C TYR A 239 8.25 9.24 23.01
N ALA A 240 8.34 10.28 22.17
CA ALA A 240 8.39 11.68 22.58
C ALA A 240 6.98 12.22 22.83
N TYR A 241 6.52 12.14 24.09
CA TYR A 241 5.17 12.54 24.44
C TYR A 241 5.00 14.08 24.30
N PRO A 242 3.94 14.58 23.63
CA PRO A 242 3.85 15.99 23.24
C PRO A 242 4.00 16.99 24.39
N THR A 243 3.45 16.69 25.57
CA THR A 243 3.49 17.60 26.72
C THR A 243 4.89 17.85 27.27
N GLY A 244 5.83 16.92 27.06
CA GLY A 244 7.21 17.07 27.51
C GLY A 244 8.15 17.68 26.46
N LEU A 245 7.63 18.05 25.28
CA LEU A 245 8.37 18.81 24.25
C LEU A 245 8.37 20.30 24.59
N THR A 246 9.04 20.64 25.68
CA THR A 246 9.20 22.02 26.14
C THR A 246 10.08 22.82 25.19
N SER A 247 10.03 24.15 25.28
CA SER A 247 10.92 25.01 24.49
C SER A 247 12.41 24.73 24.73
N GLU A 248 12.77 24.25 25.93
CA GLU A 248 14.15 23.85 26.24
C GLU A 248 14.55 22.58 25.48
N VAL A 249 13.65 21.60 25.37
CA VAL A 249 13.90 20.38 24.59
C VAL A 249 14.03 20.73 23.10
N LEU A 250 13.10 21.54 22.56
CA LEU A 250 13.18 21.97 21.16
C LEU A 250 14.46 22.79 20.87
N ALA A 251 14.93 23.58 21.83
CA ALA A 251 16.21 24.26 21.72
C ALA A 251 17.38 23.26 21.67
N ALA A 252 17.38 22.23 22.51
CA ALA A 252 18.41 21.19 22.48
C ALA A 252 18.48 20.47 21.11
N TYR A 253 17.34 20.20 20.46
CA TYR A 253 17.31 19.64 19.10
C TYR A 253 17.96 20.54 18.04
N ARG A 254 17.95 21.87 18.24
CA ARG A 254 18.63 22.81 17.34
C ARG A 254 20.11 22.98 17.67
N GLU A 255 20.43 22.97 18.96
CA GLU A 255 21.78 23.22 19.48
C GLU A 255 22.71 22.03 19.24
N VAL A 256 22.17 20.80 19.31
CA VAL A 256 22.96 19.57 19.27
C VAL A 256 22.93 18.96 17.86
N PRO A 257 24.04 19.02 17.09
CA PRO A 257 24.01 18.74 15.65
C PRO A 257 23.80 17.26 15.28
N ASN A 258 24.19 16.33 16.15
CA ASN A 258 23.98 14.91 15.96
C ASN A 258 22.60 14.42 16.42
N VAL A 259 21.77 15.28 17.05
CA VAL A 259 20.38 14.92 17.37
C VAL A 259 19.51 15.15 16.13
N LEU A 260 18.96 14.05 15.61
CA LEU A 260 18.12 14.10 14.42
C LEU A 260 16.78 14.76 14.74
N PRO A 261 16.27 15.67 13.88
CA PRO A 261 14.94 16.26 14.02
C PRO A 261 13.85 15.25 13.65
N TYR A 262 13.77 14.15 14.39
CA TYR A 262 12.81 13.08 14.25
C TYR A 262 12.04 12.95 15.56
N LEU A 263 10.72 13.11 15.48
CA LEU A 263 9.84 13.08 16.64
C LEU A 263 8.76 12.02 16.43
N ASP A 264 8.85 10.97 17.25
CA ASP A 264 7.82 9.94 17.37
C ASP A 264 6.83 10.33 18.47
N LEU A 265 5.68 10.87 18.06
CA LEU A 265 4.65 11.48 18.90
C LEU A 265 3.49 10.49 19.14
N PRO A 266 3.37 9.83 20.30
CA PRO A 266 2.30 8.87 20.57
C PRO A 266 0.97 9.57 20.89
N LEU A 267 0.30 10.12 19.86
CA LEU A 267 -0.91 10.93 20.03
C LEU A 267 -2.15 10.12 20.43
N GLN A 268 -2.30 8.91 19.89
CA GLN A 268 -3.38 7.95 20.13
C GLN A 268 -4.75 8.37 19.61
N HIS A 269 -5.18 9.62 19.79
CA HIS A 269 -6.37 10.17 19.13
C HIS A 269 -6.25 11.70 19.00
N SER A 270 -7.20 12.35 18.34
CA SER A 270 -7.28 13.83 18.25
C SER A 270 -8.54 14.41 18.90
N HIS A 271 -9.66 13.68 18.87
CA HIS A 271 -10.93 14.16 19.42
C HIS A 271 -10.88 14.33 20.96
N PRO A 272 -11.28 15.48 21.51
CA PRO A 272 -11.19 15.76 22.96
C PRO A 272 -11.93 14.76 23.84
N GLU A 273 -13.13 14.34 23.46
CA GLU A 273 -13.92 13.39 24.25
C GLU A 273 -13.27 12.01 24.33
N VAL A 274 -12.74 11.53 23.19
CA VAL A 274 -12.04 10.24 23.13
C VAL A 274 -10.73 10.32 23.92
N LEU A 275 -9.97 11.41 23.80
CA LEU A 275 -8.75 11.62 24.60
C LEU A 275 -9.06 11.68 26.10
N LYS A 276 -10.16 12.31 26.51
CA LYS A 276 -10.62 12.29 27.91
C LYS A 276 -10.94 10.87 28.37
N ALA A 277 -11.65 10.08 27.55
CA ALA A 277 -11.97 8.68 27.84
C ALA A 277 -10.71 7.78 27.89
N MET A 278 -9.69 8.10 27.08
CA MET A 278 -8.35 7.49 27.14
C MET A 278 -7.54 7.88 28.38
N ASN A 279 -8.09 8.70 29.28
CA ASN A 279 -7.43 9.34 30.42
C ASN A 279 -6.23 10.22 30.00
N ARG A 280 -6.44 11.05 28.96
CA ARG A 280 -5.49 12.04 28.42
C ARG A 280 -6.14 13.41 28.16
N PRO A 281 -6.99 13.94 29.06
CA PRO A 281 -7.77 15.16 28.79
C PRO A 281 -6.91 16.38 28.44
N TRP A 282 -5.73 16.52 29.07
CA TRP A 282 -4.79 17.62 28.81
C TRP A 282 -4.21 17.62 27.39
N GLN A 283 -4.25 16.48 26.70
CA GLN A 283 -3.63 16.36 25.38
C GLN A 283 -4.47 17.03 24.29
N ALA A 284 -5.79 17.10 24.46
CA ALA A 284 -6.72 17.71 23.51
C ALA A 284 -6.41 19.20 23.28
N ASP A 285 -6.13 19.93 24.36
CA ASP A 285 -5.92 21.37 24.32
C ASP A 285 -4.49 21.77 23.90
N VAL A 286 -3.53 20.86 24.09
CA VAL A 286 -2.09 21.18 23.99
C VAL A 286 -1.48 20.70 22.67
N THR A 287 -2.01 19.63 22.06
CA THR A 287 -1.38 18.96 20.91
C THR A 287 -1.20 19.90 19.71
N ALA A 288 -2.24 20.64 19.32
CA ALA A 288 -2.16 21.55 18.18
C ALA A 288 -1.11 22.65 18.40
N GLY A 289 -1.04 23.22 19.61
CA GLY A 289 -0.05 24.23 19.96
C GLY A 289 1.38 23.71 19.99
N VAL A 290 1.59 22.47 20.43
CA VAL A 290 2.91 21.81 20.40
C VAL A 290 3.33 21.52 18.95
N LEU A 291 2.44 21.00 18.11
CA LEU A 291 2.72 20.74 16.70
C LEU A 291 3.06 22.02 15.93
N ALA A 292 2.30 23.10 16.16
CA ALA A 292 2.61 24.41 15.58
C ALA A 292 4.00 24.89 15.99
N ARG A 293 4.34 24.78 17.28
CA ARG A 293 5.65 25.15 17.81
C ARG A 293 6.77 24.31 17.23
N ILE A 294 6.58 23.00 17.08
CA ILE A 294 7.57 22.11 16.46
C ILE A 294 7.82 22.55 15.02
N ARG A 295 6.77 22.80 14.23
CA ARG A 295 6.91 23.24 12.83
C ARG A 295 7.58 24.60 12.69
N GLU A 296 7.32 25.51 13.62
CA GLU A 296 7.99 26.81 13.67
C GLU A 296 9.47 26.67 14.03
N GLN A 297 9.79 25.82 15.01
CA GLN A 297 11.12 25.74 15.61
C GLN A 297 12.05 24.72 14.94
N LEU A 298 11.50 23.72 14.28
CA LEU A 298 12.15 22.61 13.60
C LEU A 298 11.38 22.33 12.29
N PRO A 299 11.48 23.20 11.27
CA PRO A 299 10.67 23.10 10.06
C PRO A 299 10.92 21.82 9.24
N ASP A 300 12.13 21.27 9.33
CA ASP A 300 12.53 20.03 8.65
C ASP A 300 12.28 18.78 9.52
N ALA A 301 11.55 18.91 10.64
CA ALA A 301 11.31 17.78 11.52
C ALA A 301 10.40 16.73 10.88
N VAL A 302 10.84 15.47 10.93
CA VAL A 302 10.02 14.32 10.54
C VAL A 302 9.11 13.97 11.71
N LEU A 303 7.80 14.04 11.47
CA LEU A 303 6.77 13.76 12.47
C LEU A 303 6.17 12.38 12.24
N ARG A 304 6.47 11.46 13.14
CA ARG A 304 5.81 10.16 13.22
C ARG A 304 4.76 10.20 14.33
N THR A 305 3.60 9.58 14.09
CA THR A 305 2.58 9.41 15.12
C THR A 305 1.90 8.06 15.04
N THR A 306 1.17 7.72 16.09
CA THR A 306 0.35 6.53 16.20
C THR A 306 -1.06 6.90 16.69
N PHE A 307 -2.10 6.32 16.08
CA PHE A 307 -3.49 6.45 16.48
C PHE A 307 -4.14 5.09 16.79
N ILE A 308 -5.09 5.08 17.72
CA ILE A 308 -5.95 3.97 18.07
C ILE A 308 -7.36 4.30 17.56
N VAL A 309 -7.96 3.43 16.77
CA VAL A 309 -9.33 3.57 16.25
C VAL A 309 -10.24 2.48 16.82
N GLY A 310 -11.52 2.76 16.91
CA GLY A 310 -12.49 1.88 17.54
C GLY A 310 -12.40 1.85 19.07
N PHE A 311 -11.90 2.93 19.69
CA PHE A 311 -11.89 3.04 21.15
C PHE A 311 -13.34 2.99 21.69
N PRO A 312 -13.61 2.42 22.88
CA PRO A 312 -14.98 2.32 23.40
C PRO A 312 -15.66 3.70 23.49
N GLY A 313 -16.84 3.81 22.90
CA GLY A 313 -17.58 5.08 22.76
C GLY A 313 -17.18 5.97 21.58
N GLU A 314 -16.22 5.57 20.74
CA GLU A 314 -15.87 6.29 19.51
C GLU A 314 -17.04 6.28 18.52
N THR A 315 -17.39 7.47 18.03
CA THR A 315 -18.46 7.68 17.05
C THR A 315 -17.89 8.04 15.67
N GLU A 316 -18.73 8.01 14.64
CA GLU A 316 -18.33 8.46 13.30
C GLU A 316 -17.87 9.93 13.30
N GLU A 317 -18.48 10.80 14.11
CA GLU A 317 -18.05 12.20 14.26
C GLU A 317 -16.63 12.31 14.82
N HIS A 318 -16.32 11.51 15.86
CA HIS A 318 -14.97 11.45 16.44
C HIS A 318 -13.93 10.98 15.42
N PHE A 319 -14.31 10.00 14.59
CA PHE A 319 -13.45 9.47 13.53
C PHE A 319 -13.23 10.50 12.40
N GLN A 320 -14.27 11.22 11.98
CA GLN A 320 -14.13 12.30 10.98
C GLN A 320 -13.25 13.44 11.51
N HIS A 321 -13.35 13.78 12.79
CA HIS A 321 -12.43 14.72 13.43
C HIS A 321 -10.97 14.23 13.39
N LEU A 322 -10.74 12.93 13.61
CA LEU A 322 -9.42 12.34 13.47
C LEU A 322 -8.87 12.46 12.03
N LEU A 323 -9.69 12.18 11.02
CA LEU A 323 -9.30 12.32 9.62
C LEU A 323 -8.96 13.77 9.25
N ALA A 324 -9.79 14.73 9.68
CA ALA A 324 -9.54 16.15 9.47
C ALA A 324 -8.22 16.59 10.13
N PHE A 325 -7.97 16.15 11.36
CA PHE A 325 -6.75 16.43 12.09
C PHE A 325 -5.51 15.87 11.36
N VAL A 326 -5.55 14.62 10.88
CA VAL A 326 -4.41 14.04 10.12
C VAL A 326 -4.16 14.81 8.82
N ALA A 327 -5.22 15.19 8.10
CA ALA A 327 -5.10 15.95 6.85
C ALA A 327 -4.51 17.36 7.07
N GLU A 328 -4.87 18.02 8.17
CA GLU A 328 -4.35 19.32 8.56
C GLU A 328 -2.89 19.22 9.03
N GLN A 329 -2.61 18.28 9.93
CA GLN A 329 -1.31 18.14 10.59
C GLN A 329 -0.27 17.42 9.75
N ARG A 330 -0.62 16.83 8.59
CA ARG A 330 0.30 16.27 7.58
C ARG A 330 1.56 15.61 8.16
N PHE A 331 1.36 14.56 8.95
CA PHE A 331 2.45 13.75 9.50
C PHE A 331 3.18 13.01 8.38
N ASP A 332 4.50 12.85 8.50
CA ASP A 332 5.31 12.08 7.56
C ASP A 332 5.05 10.59 7.66
N HIS A 333 4.76 10.11 8.88
CA HIS A 333 4.44 8.71 9.12
C HIS A 333 3.32 8.56 10.15
N VAL A 334 2.28 7.79 9.81
CA VAL A 334 1.14 7.51 10.69
C VAL A 334 0.97 6.01 10.85
N GLY A 335 1.06 5.51 12.08
CA GLY A 335 0.58 4.19 12.46
C GLY A 335 -0.87 4.24 12.93
N VAL A 336 -1.70 3.28 12.53
CA VAL A 336 -3.09 3.17 12.99
C VAL A 336 -3.33 1.74 13.47
N PHE A 337 -3.71 1.62 14.74
CA PHE A 337 -4.02 0.36 15.41
C PHE A 337 -5.50 0.31 15.77
N THR A 338 -6.10 -0.87 15.67
CA THR A 338 -7.43 -1.08 16.22
C THR A 338 -7.31 -1.22 17.74
N PHE A 339 -8.24 -0.64 18.48
CA PHE A 339 -8.31 -0.80 19.92
C PHE A 339 -8.40 -2.29 20.28
N SER A 340 -7.56 -2.72 21.23
CA SER A 340 -7.56 -4.07 21.78
C SER A 340 -7.87 -3.95 23.28
N PRO A 341 -8.97 -4.56 23.76
CA PRO A 341 -9.31 -4.52 25.17
C PRO A 341 -8.35 -5.45 25.94
N GLU A 342 -7.53 -4.87 26.81
CA GLU A 342 -6.62 -5.62 27.67
C GLU A 342 -7.22 -5.79 29.06
N GLU A 343 -7.22 -7.03 29.56
CA GLU A 343 -7.71 -7.35 30.90
C GLU A 343 -6.96 -6.55 31.97
N GLY A 344 -7.69 -6.04 32.97
CA GLY A 344 -7.13 -5.18 34.01
C GLY A 344 -6.91 -3.72 33.59
N THR A 345 -7.23 -3.32 32.36
CA THR A 345 -7.22 -1.91 31.95
C THR A 345 -8.60 -1.26 32.10
N PRO A 346 -8.70 0.02 32.53
CA PRO A 346 -9.99 0.72 32.63
C PRO A 346 -10.78 0.74 31.31
N ALA A 347 -10.10 0.77 30.16
CA ALA A 347 -10.75 0.81 28.86
C ALA A 347 -11.45 -0.50 28.49
N ALA A 348 -11.01 -1.64 29.01
CA ALA A 348 -11.67 -2.93 28.78
C ALA A 348 -13.07 -2.99 29.43
N GLU A 349 -13.30 -2.20 30.48
CA GLU A 349 -14.58 -2.15 31.22
C GLU A 349 -15.50 -1.01 30.75
N LEU A 350 -15.06 -0.17 29.80
CA LEU A 350 -15.87 0.95 29.32
C LEU A 350 -17.12 0.48 28.55
N PRO A 351 -18.27 1.15 28.73
CA PRO A 351 -19.49 0.83 27.99
C PRO A 351 -19.38 1.21 26.50
N ASN A 352 -20.22 0.61 25.66
CA ASN A 352 -20.33 0.86 24.21
C ASN A 352 -19.06 0.50 23.41
N PRO A 353 -18.62 -0.78 23.41
CA PRO A 353 -17.53 -1.21 22.55
C PRO A 353 -17.89 -1.02 21.07
N VAL A 354 -16.95 -0.51 20.27
CA VAL A 354 -17.12 -0.42 18.82
C VAL A 354 -16.94 -1.83 18.23
N PRO A 355 -17.88 -2.33 17.41
CA PRO A 355 -17.74 -3.65 16.80
C PRO A 355 -16.43 -3.76 16.01
N PRO A 356 -15.68 -4.88 16.12
CA PRO A 356 -14.40 -5.07 15.42
C PRO A 356 -14.51 -4.85 13.91
N GLU A 357 -15.65 -5.19 13.30
CA GLU A 357 -15.92 -4.98 11.87
C GLU A 357 -15.95 -3.49 11.46
N VAL A 358 -16.41 -2.60 12.35
CA VAL A 358 -16.46 -1.15 12.11
C VAL A 358 -15.06 -0.55 12.29
N ALA A 359 -14.33 -0.97 13.32
CA ALA A 359 -12.96 -0.53 13.60
C ALA A 359 -11.94 -1.04 12.56
N HIS A 360 -12.14 -2.25 12.01
CA HIS A 360 -11.30 -2.83 10.96
C HIS A 360 -11.57 -2.29 9.56
N ARG A 361 -12.70 -1.60 9.31
CA ARG A 361 -13.10 -1.10 7.98
C ARG A 361 -12.02 -0.22 7.33
N SER A 362 -11.21 0.46 8.13
CA SER A 362 -10.08 1.31 7.69
C SER A 362 -8.84 0.51 7.24
N GLN A 363 -8.60 -0.68 7.81
CA GLN A 363 -7.48 -1.58 7.43
C GLN A 363 -7.89 -2.64 6.39
N LEU A 364 -9.16 -3.07 6.42
CA LEU A 364 -9.77 -4.05 5.51
C LEU A 364 -9.54 -3.71 4.03
N THR A 365 -9.59 -2.44 3.64
CA THR A 365 -9.44 -2.04 2.23
C THR A 365 -8.07 -2.36 1.64
N ARG A 366 -6.97 -2.39 2.42
CA ARG A 366 -5.64 -2.76 1.89
C ARG A 366 -5.47 -4.27 1.74
N HIS A 367 -5.93 -5.04 2.74
CA HIS A 367 -5.88 -6.50 2.67
C HIS A 367 -6.77 -7.01 1.53
N GLN A 368 -8.00 -6.49 1.40
CA GLN A 368 -8.92 -6.82 0.31
C GLN A 368 -8.32 -6.54 -1.07
N ARG A 369 -7.68 -5.36 -1.25
CA ARG A 369 -7.00 -5.01 -2.50
C ARG A 369 -5.86 -5.98 -2.84
N THR A 370 -5.06 -6.33 -1.84
CA THR A 370 -3.90 -7.24 -2.03
C THR A 370 -4.37 -8.66 -2.33
N THR A 371 -5.35 -9.18 -1.58
CA THR A 371 -5.91 -10.52 -1.77
C THR A 371 -6.58 -10.63 -3.14
N PHE A 372 -7.35 -9.62 -3.57
CA PHE A 372 -7.95 -9.62 -4.90
C PHE A 372 -6.92 -9.56 -6.02
N LEU A 373 -5.87 -8.75 -5.88
CA LEU A 373 -4.74 -8.71 -6.82
C LEU A 373 -4.06 -10.07 -6.94
N LEU A 374 -3.68 -10.70 -5.82
CA LEU A 374 -2.98 -11.98 -5.81
C LEU A 374 -3.83 -13.12 -6.40
N ALA A 375 -5.11 -13.21 -6.01
CA ALA A 375 -6.04 -14.18 -6.57
C ALA A 375 -6.20 -14.01 -8.09
N SER A 376 -6.34 -12.77 -8.57
CA SER A 376 -6.41 -12.48 -10.00
C SER A 376 -5.11 -12.83 -10.73
N GLY A 377 -3.95 -12.66 -10.07
CA GLY A 377 -2.65 -12.98 -10.64
C GLY A 377 -2.39 -14.47 -10.80
N LEU A 378 -2.73 -15.25 -9.77
CA LEU A 378 -2.63 -16.71 -9.84
C LEU A 378 -3.57 -17.27 -10.92
N SER A 379 -4.79 -16.74 -11.02
CA SER A 379 -5.71 -17.08 -12.11
C SER A 379 -5.15 -16.72 -13.49
N THR A 380 -4.57 -15.52 -13.65
CA THR A 380 -3.96 -15.11 -14.92
C THR A 380 -2.80 -16.02 -15.33
N ALA A 381 -1.94 -16.42 -14.39
CA ALA A 381 -0.87 -17.38 -14.65
C ALA A 381 -1.43 -18.74 -15.10
N GLY A 382 -2.50 -19.22 -14.44
CA GLY A 382 -3.24 -20.42 -14.84
C GLY A 382 -3.77 -20.34 -16.28
N SER A 383 -4.37 -19.22 -16.67
CA SER A 383 -4.88 -19.01 -18.04
C SER A 383 -3.78 -19.06 -19.10
N PHE A 384 -2.60 -18.49 -18.83
CA PHE A 384 -1.46 -18.57 -19.75
C PHE A 384 -0.86 -19.98 -19.82
N ALA A 385 -0.86 -20.73 -18.71
CA ALA A 385 -0.50 -22.15 -18.72
C ALA A 385 -1.48 -22.97 -19.56
N GLY A 386 -2.79 -22.73 -19.39
CA GLY A 386 -3.85 -23.39 -20.15
C GLY A 386 -3.82 -23.06 -21.64
N LEU A 387 -3.53 -21.81 -22.00
CA LEU A 387 -3.35 -21.38 -23.39
C LEU A 387 -2.15 -22.09 -24.05
N THR A 388 -1.07 -22.29 -23.29
CA THR A 388 0.13 -23.01 -23.77
C THR A 388 -0.20 -24.49 -24.03
N ALA A 389 -0.90 -25.14 -23.11
CA ALA A 389 -1.32 -26.53 -23.26
C ALA A 389 -2.31 -26.73 -24.43
N LYS A 390 -3.32 -25.86 -24.56
CA LYS A 390 -4.27 -25.87 -25.68
C LYS A 390 -3.57 -25.60 -27.03
N GLY A 391 -2.67 -24.62 -27.08
CA GLY A 391 -1.90 -24.30 -28.28
C GLY A 391 -1.03 -25.46 -28.75
N TRP A 392 -0.41 -26.18 -27.82
CA TRP A 392 0.34 -27.40 -28.13
C TRP A 392 -0.55 -28.52 -28.67
N LEU A 393 -1.68 -28.81 -28.01
CA LEU A 393 -2.61 -29.86 -28.43
C LEU A 393 -3.11 -29.69 -29.86
N LEU A 394 -3.50 -28.45 -30.21
CA LEU A 394 -3.98 -28.13 -31.55
C LEU A 394 -2.88 -28.24 -32.62
N MET A 395 -1.61 -28.06 -32.23
CA MET A 395 -0.46 -28.26 -33.12
C MET A 395 -0.09 -29.74 -33.29
N GLU A 396 -0.03 -30.51 -32.20
CA GLU A 396 0.36 -31.93 -32.21
C GLU A 396 -0.69 -32.82 -32.90
N GLY A 397 -1.99 -32.54 -32.72
CA GLY A 397 -3.08 -33.38 -33.22
C GLY A 397 -3.44 -33.23 -34.71
N ALA A 398 -3.15 -32.06 -35.32
CA ALA A 398 -3.59 -31.76 -36.69
C ALA A 398 -2.49 -31.14 -37.59
N GLY A 399 -1.43 -30.57 -37.02
CA GLY A 399 -0.42 -29.84 -37.78
C GLY A 399 -0.97 -28.69 -38.63
N ASP A 400 -2.17 -28.19 -38.32
CA ASP A 400 -2.88 -27.18 -39.12
C ASP A 400 -2.74 -25.79 -38.48
N PRO A 401 -1.90 -24.89 -39.04
CA PRO A 401 -1.75 -23.52 -38.56
C PRO A 401 -3.08 -22.74 -38.57
N LEU A 402 -4.04 -23.13 -39.41
CA LEU A 402 -5.36 -22.51 -39.46
C LEU A 402 -6.15 -22.76 -38.17
N LEU A 403 -6.07 -23.95 -37.58
CA LEU A 403 -6.73 -24.27 -36.31
C LEU A 403 -6.14 -23.47 -35.15
N LEU A 404 -4.82 -23.29 -35.13
CA LEU A 404 -4.16 -22.46 -34.14
C LEU A 404 -4.55 -20.98 -34.28
N ALA A 405 -4.58 -20.47 -35.52
CA ALA A 405 -5.05 -19.11 -35.81
C ALA A 405 -6.53 -18.92 -35.42
N LEU A 406 -7.38 -19.90 -35.72
CA LEU A 406 -8.79 -19.89 -35.34
C LEU A 406 -8.96 -19.90 -33.82
N ASN A 407 -8.19 -20.71 -33.09
CA ASN A 407 -8.20 -20.71 -31.64
C ASN A 407 -7.86 -19.33 -31.07
N PHE A 408 -6.81 -18.68 -31.57
CA PHE A 408 -6.47 -17.32 -31.15
C PHE A 408 -7.56 -16.31 -31.51
N ALA A 409 -8.13 -16.42 -32.72
CA ALA A 409 -9.21 -15.56 -33.16
C ALA A 409 -10.46 -15.68 -32.27
N LEU A 410 -10.85 -16.90 -31.89
CA LEU A 410 -11.98 -17.15 -30.99
C LEU A 410 -11.73 -16.62 -29.56
N LEU A 411 -10.47 -16.49 -29.15
CA LEU A 411 -10.12 -15.89 -27.86
C LEU A 411 -10.29 -14.35 -27.90
N THR A 412 -9.91 -13.68 -29.00
CA THR A 412 -9.80 -12.22 -29.04
C THR A 412 -10.92 -11.50 -29.80
N LEU A 413 -11.50 -12.10 -30.83
CA LEU A 413 -12.61 -11.50 -31.62
C LEU A 413 -13.83 -11.14 -30.76
N PRO A 414 -14.24 -11.95 -29.75
CA PRO A 414 -15.36 -11.58 -28.90
C PRO A 414 -15.18 -10.21 -28.24
N THR A 415 -13.96 -9.82 -27.87
CA THR A 415 -13.70 -8.51 -27.25
C THR A 415 -14.09 -7.34 -28.16
N LEU A 416 -13.95 -7.49 -29.48
CA LEU A 416 -14.33 -6.45 -30.44
C LEU A 416 -15.84 -6.24 -30.49
N VAL A 417 -16.62 -7.32 -30.39
CA VAL A 417 -18.08 -7.30 -30.58
C VAL A 417 -18.82 -7.14 -29.25
N VAL A 418 -18.31 -7.75 -28.19
CA VAL A 418 -18.98 -7.92 -26.90
C VAL A 418 -18.60 -6.83 -25.89
N SER A 419 -17.47 -6.12 -26.07
CA SER A 419 -17.01 -5.10 -25.10
C SER A 419 -18.02 -4.00 -24.83
N GLY A 420 -18.64 -3.44 -25.88
CA GLY A 420 -19.70 -2.43 -25.74
C GLY A 420 -20.91 -2.95 -24.95
N PRO A 421 -21.57 -4.03 -25.40
CA PRO A 421 -22.66 -4.67 -24.65
C PRO A 421 -22.28 -5.07 -23.22
N ALA A 422 -21.06 -5.54 -22.99
CA ALA A 422 -20.55 -5.91 -21.68
C ALA A 422 -20.44 -4.71 -20.73
N GLY A 423 -19.96 -3.57 -21.23
CA GLY A 423 -19.94 -2.31 -20.48
C GLY A 423 -21.35 -1.88 -20.07
N VAL A 424 -22.30 -1.83 -21.03
CA VAL A 424 -23.70 -1.47 -20.76
C VAL A 424 -24.33 -2.40 -19.72
N LEU A 425 -24.08 -3.70 -19.80
CA LEU A 425 -24.60 -4.66 -18.82
C LEU A 425 -24.00 -4.44 -17.43
N THR A 426 -22.70 -4.17 -17.36
CA THR A 426 -21.96 -3.82 -16.14
C THR A 426 -22.57 -2.58 -15.49
N ASP A 427 -22.94 -1.58 -16.28
CA ASP A 427 -23.54 -0.35 -15.78
C ASP A 427 -24.98 -0.53 -15.28
N ARG A 428 -25.75 -1.44 -15.88
CA ARG A 428 -27.15 -1.70 -15.48
C ARG A 428 -27.29 -2.61 -14.26
N ILE A 429 -26.56 -3.71 -14.24
CA ILE A 429 -26.74 -4.77 -13.23
C ILE A 429 -25.78 -4.61 -12.03
N GLY A 430 -24.70 -3.85 -12.22
CA GLY A 430 -23.65 -3.63 -11.23
C GLY A 430 -22.41 -4.48 -11.52
N SER A 431 -21.25 -3.87 -11.33
CA SER A 431 -19.93 -4.42 -11.63
C SER A 431 -19.63 -5.71 -10.88
N GLU A 432 -19.96 -5.78 -9.59
CA GLU A 432 -19.74 -6.97 -8.75
C GLU A 432 -20.48 -8.20 -9.30
N ARG A 433 -21.76 -8.05 -9.66
CA ARG A 433 -22.59 -9.16 -10.14
C ARG A 433 -22.13 -9.66 -11.50
N VAL A 434 -21.80 -8.74 -12.40
CA VAL A 434 -21.28 -9.10 -13.72
C VAL A 434 -19.92 -9.78 -13.59
N LEU A 435 -19.05 -9.28 -12.71
CA LEU A 435 -17.74 -9.86 -12.47
C LEU A 435 -17.84 -11.30 -11.94
N ILE A 436 -18.67 -11.56 -10.93
CA ILE A 436 -18.88 -12.92 -10.38
C ILE A 436 -19.42 -13.86 -11.47
N ARG A 437 -20.41 -13.42 -12.27
CA ARG A 437 -20.96 -14.22 -13.37
C ARG A 437 -19.92 -14.52 -14.45
N ALA A 438 -19.10 -13.53 -14.79
CA ALA A 438 -18.03 -13.69 -15.77
C ALA A 438 -16.97 -14.69 -15.29
N GLN A 439 -16.60 -14.65 -14.01
CA GLN A 439 -15.66 -15.62 -13.42
C GLN A 439 -16.21 -17.05 -13.43
N TRP A 440 -17.49 -17.25 -13.12
CA TRP A 440 -18.13 -18.58 -13.28
C TRP A 440 -18.19 -19.04 -14.74
N ALA A 441 -18.44 -18.12 -15.67
CA ALA A 441 -18.43 -18.43 -17.10
C ALA A 441 -17.01 -18.81 -17.59
N LEU A 442 -15.96 -18.14 -17.10
CA LEU A 442 -14.57 -18.48 -17.35
C LEU A 442 -14.23 -19.88 -16.82
N PHE A 443 -14.62 -20.18 -15.57
CA PHE A 443 -14.48 -21.51 -14.98
C PHE A 443 -15.14 -22.59 -15.85
N ALA A 444 -16.41 -22.39 -16.21
CA ALA A 444 -17.16 -23.36 -17.01
C ALA A 444 -16.54 -23.58 -18.41
N ALA A 445 -16.13 -22.50 -19.07
CA ALA A 445 -15.50 -22.56 -20.38
C ALA A 445 -14.12 -23.24 -20.33
N ALA A 446 -13.31 -22.97 -19.30
CA ALA A 446 -12.02 -23.64 -19.09
C ALA A 446 -12.20 -25.13 -18.76
N ALA A 447 -13.16 -25.46 -17.89
CA ALA A 447 -13.50 -26.84 -17.53
C ALA A 447 -13.95 -27.66 -18.75
N LEU A 448 -14.71 -27.06 -19.67
CA LEU A 448 -15.07 -27.70 -20.94
C LEU A 448 -13.82 -28.11 -21.74
N GLY A 449 -12.79 -27.26 -21.77
CA GLY A 449 -11.53 -27.55 -22.44
C GLY A 449 -10.77 -28.70 -21.78
N ALA A 450 -10.75 -28.76 -20.45
CA ALA A 450 -10.15 -29.86 -19.71
C ALA A 450 -10.88 -31.19 -19.94
N LEU A 451 -12.22 -31.16 -19.98
CA LEU A 451 -13.07 -32.33 -20.21
C LEU A 451 -13.05 -32.81 -21.67
N ALA A 452 -12.70 -31.96 -22.63
CA ALA A 452 -12.62 -32.34 -24.04
C ALA A 452 -11.65 -33.50 -24.29
N ILE A 453 -10.53 -33.54 -23.54
CA ILE A 453 -9.47 -34.54 -23.72
C ILE A 453 -9.92 -35.96 -23.32
N PRO A 454 -10.47 -36.21 -22.10
CA PRO A 454 -10.92 -37.54 -21.74
C PRO A 454 -12.22 -37.97 -22.43
N LEU A 455 -13.05 -37.03 -22.91
CA LEU A 455 -14.39 -37.35 -23.44
C LEU A 455 -14.45 -37.52 -24.96
N SER A 456 -13.45 -37.07 -25.70
CA SER A 456 -13.51 -37.06 -27.17
C SER A 456 -12.12 -37.18 -27.79
N GLN A 457 -12.07 -37.54 -29.08
CA GLN A 457 -10.82 -37.64 -29.84
C GLN A 457 -11.01 -37.07 -31.25
N GLY A 458 -9.91 -36.67 -31.89
CA GLY A 458 -9.89 -36.13 -33.26
C GLY A 458 -10.73 -34.86 -33.40
N ARG A 459 -11.45 -34.71 -34.52
CA ARG A 459 -12.18 -33.48 -34.87
C ARG A 459 -13.22 -33.03 -33.83
N GLN A 460 -13.78 -33.96 -33.05
CA GLN A 460 -14.70 -33.62 -31.97
C GLN A 460 -13.97 -32.95 -30.79
N GLN A 461 -12.76 -33.41 -30.47
CA GLN A 461 -11.91 -32.81 -29.45
C GLN A 461 -11.50 -31.40 -29.87
N ASP A 462 -11.07 -31.21 -31.11
CA ASP A 462 -10.70 -29.89 -31.64
C ASP A 462 -11.87 -28.90 -31.54
N LEU A 463 -13.09 -29.33 -31.90
CA LEU A 463 -14.28 -28.50 -31.80
C LEU A 463 -14.59 -28.10 -30.34
N LEU A 464 -14.48 -29.03 -29.39
CA LEU A 464 -14.70 -28.74 -27.97
C LEU A 464 -13.64 -27.79 -27.40
N LEU A 465 -12.38 -27.93 -27.81
CA LEU A 465 -11.31 -27.00 -27.44
C LEU A 465 -11.56 -25.60 -28.00
N LEU A 466 -12.01 -25.49 -29.26
CA LEU A 466 -12.37 -24.22 -29.87
C LEU A 466 -13.60 -23.58 -29.20
N LEU A 467 -14.62 -24.37 -28.84
CA LEU A 467 -15.79 -23.90 -28.09
C LEU A 467 -15.41 -23.42 -26.68
N SER A 468 -14.51 -24.15 -26.01
CA SER A 468 -13.91 -23.71 -24.73
C SER A 468 -13.24 -22.35 -24.91
N THR A 469 -12.40 -22.17 -25.93
CA THR A 469 -11.70 -20.91 -26.18
C THR A 469 -12.64 -19.76 -26.53
N LEU A 470 -13.69 -20.00 -27.33
CA LEU A 470 -14.73 -19.00 -27.61
C LEU A 470 -15.44 -18.58 -26.32
N GLY A 471 -15.81 -19.54 -25.47
CA GLY A 471 -16.43 -19.27 -24.17
C GLY A 471 -15.53 -18.40 -23.27
N VAL A 472 -14.23 -18.72 -23.22
CA VAL A 472 -13.24 -17.91 -22.48
C VAL A 472 -13.12 -16.50 -23.08
N GLY A 473 -13.08 -16.35 -24.39
CA GLY A 473 -13.01 -15.04 -25.07
C GLY A 473 -14.23 -14.15 -24.77
N VAL A 474 -15.43 -14.72 -24.78
CA VAL A 474 -16.66 -14.00 -24.41
C VAL A 474 -16.64 -13.63 -22.92
N ALA A 475 -16.38 -14.59 -22.04
CA ALA A 475 -16.44 -14.38 -20.59
C ALA A 475 -15.37 -13.39 -20.10
N SER A 476 -14.15 -13.47 -20.63
CA SER A 476 -13.05 -12.54 -20.31
C SER A 476 -13.37 -11.09 -20.70
N THR A 477 -14.18 -10.88 -21.74
CA THR A 477 -14.62 -9.55 -22.14
C THR A 477 -15.51 -8.91 -21.07
N TYR A 478 -16.46 -9.68 -20.50
CA TYR A 478 -17.29 -9.22 -19.37
C TYR A 478 -16.47 -9.04 -18.10
N GLU A 479 -15.53 -9.95 -17.85
CA GLU A 479 -14.64 -9.89 -16.68
C GLU A 479 -13.82 -8.60 -16.70
N LEU A 480 -13.20 -8.26 -17.84
CA LEU A 480 -12.36 -7.06 -17.97
C LEU A 480 -13.15 -5.76 -17.76
N THR A 481 -14.34 -5.64 -18.37
CA THR A 481 -15.18 -4.45 -18.22
C THR A 481 -15.68 -4.30 -16.79
N ALA A 482 -16.11 -5.40 -16.17
CA ALA A 482 -16.63 -5.39 -14.82
C ALA A 482 -15.54 -5.15 -13.77
N ARG A 483 -14.35 -5.75 -13.93
CA ARG A 483 -13.22 -5.58 -13.01
C ARG A 483 -12.75 -4.14 -12.95
N ASN A 484 -12.59 -3.47 -14.10
CA ASN A 484 -12.12 -2.09 -14.14
C ASN A 484 -13.06 -1.15 -13.36
N LYS A 485 -14.38 -1.36 -13.45
CA LYS A 485 -15.37 -0.62 -12.66
C LYS A 485 -15.38 -1.04 -11.20
N TYR A 486 -15.32 -2.34 -10.92
CA TYR A 486 -15.33 -2.90 -9.55
C TYR A 486 -14.14 -2.42 -8.71
N VAL A 487 -12.96 -2.35 -9.33
CA VAL A 487 -11.73 -1.85 -8.71
C VAL A 487 -11.89 -0.42 -8.20
N ALA A 488 -12.63 0.44 -8.91
CA ALA A 488 -12.93 1.79 -8.43
C ALA A 488 -13.78 1.81 -7.15
N LEU A 489 -14.57 0.77 -6.88
CA LEU A 489 -15.36 0.62 -5.65
C LEU A 489 -14.53 0.11 -4.46
N LEU A 490 -13.33 -0.41 -4.70
CA LEU A 490 -12.39 -0.87 -3.67
C LEU A 490 -11.40 0.22 -3.23
N VAL A 491 -11.48 1.41 -3.84
CA VAL A 491 -10.55 2.51 -3.61
C VAL A 491 -11.28 3.67 -2.92
N GLN A 492 -10.65 4.24 -1.90
CA GLN A 492 -11.27 5.31 -1.10
C GLN A 492 -11.16 6.68 -1.78
N GLU A 493 -10.03 6.96 -2.43
CA GLU A 493 -9.71 8.24 -3.08
C GLU A 493 -9.42 8.05 -4.57
N ALA A 494 -9.90 8.95 -5.44
CA ALA A 494 -9.71 8.84 -6.89
C ALA A 494 -8.24 8.75 -7.31
N GLU A 495 -7.33 9.39 -6.56
CA GLU A 495 -5.89 9.40 -6.84
C GLU A 495 -5.23 8.01 -6.71
N GLN A 496 -5.79 7.13 -5.88
CA GLN A 496 -5.29 5.77 -5.67
C GLN A 496 -5.71 4.79 -6.78
N LEU A 497 -6.68 5.17 -7.63
CA LEU A 497 -7.22 4.30 -8.68
C LEU A 497 -6.19 3.97 -9.76
N GLY A 498 -5.46 4.98 -10.22
CA GLY A 498 -4.44 4.84 -11.27
C GLY A 498 -3.34 3.83 -10.89
N PRO A 499 -2.64 4.01 -9.76
CA PRO A 499 -1.63 3.07 -9.27
C PRO A 499 -2.16 1.64 -9.07
N TYR A 500 -3.39 1.50 -8.59
CA TYR A 500 -3.98 0.19 -8.33
C TYR A 500 -4.36 -0.54 -9.63
N LEU A 501 -4.94 0.15 -10.62
CA LEU A 501 -5.17 -0.41 -11.97
C LEU A 501 -3.85 -0.77 -12.67
N ALA A 502 -2.79 0.02 -12.48
CA ALA A 502 -1.48 -0.31 -13.02
C ALA A 502 -0.91 -1.62 -12.45
N SER A 503 -1.24 -1.96 -11.21
CA SER A 503 -0.82 -3.22 -10.57
C SER A 503 -1.37 -4.46 -11.27
N PHE A 504 -2.60 -4.40 -11.80
CA PHE A 504 -3.16 -5.48 -12.63
C PHE A 504 -2.39 -5.68 -13.94
N SER A 505 -1.82 -4.61 -14.51
CA SER A 505 -0.96 -4.73 -15.69
C SER A 505 0.36 -5.44 -15.37
N VAL A 506 0.94 -5.18 -14.19
CA VAL A 506 2.13 -5.89 -13.72
C VAL A 506 1.82 -7.37 -13.56
N ILE A 507 0.75 -7.69 -12.83
CA ILE A 507 0.30 -9.04 -12.57
C ILE A 507 0.02 -9.81 -13.86
N PHE A 508 -0.65 -9.18 -14.82
CA PHE A 508 -0.91 -9.78 -16.13
C PHE A 508 0.38 -10.18 -16.85
N ASN A 509 1.38 -9.31 -16.86
CA ASN A 509 2.67 -9.58 -17.50
C ASN A 509 3.50 -10.63 -16.73
N VAL A 510 3.43 -10.65 -15.40
CA VAL A 510 4.04 -11.71 -14.58
C VAL A 510 3.38 -13.06 -14.88
N GLY A 511 2.05 -13.11 -14.97
CA GLY A 511 1.31 -14.30 -15.40
C GLY A 511 1.72 -14.76 -16.80
N LYS A 512 1.90 -13.84 -17.75
CA LYS A 512 2.42 -14.13 -19.09
C LYS A 512 3.85 -14.69 -19.07
N LEU A 513 4.68 -14.29 -18.11
CA LEU A 513 6.06 -14.77 -17.96
C LEU A 513 6.13 -16.17 -17.35
N VAL A 514 5.34 -16.41 -16.31
CA VAL A 514 5.44 -17.61 -15.44
C VAL A 514 4.47 -18.71 -15.89
N GLY A 515 3.31 -18.35 -16.42
CA GLY A 515 2.27 -19.29 -16.85
C GLY A 515 2.74 -20.27 -17.95
N PRO A 516 3.35 -19.81 -19.06
CA PRO A 516 3.76 -20.72 -20.13
C PRO A 516 4.83 -21.75 -19.75
N PRO A 517 5.88 -21.43 -18.98
CA PRO A 517 6.79 -22.44 -18.42
C PRO A 517 6.08 -23.48 -17.56
N ILE A 518 5.18 -23.04 -16.68
CA ILE A 518 4.37 -23.96 -15.86
C ILE A 518 3.54 -24.86 -16.78
N GLY A 519 2.86 -24.30 -17.78
CA GLY A 519 2.09 -25.05 -18.77
C GLY A 519 2.94 -26.07 -19.52
N GLY A 520 4.12 -25.68 -20.01
CA GLY A 520 5.05 -26.57 -20.71
C GLY A 520 5.60 -27.69 -19.83
N LEU A 521 5.94 -27.39 -18.57
CA LEU A 521 6.39 -28.37 -17.58
C LEU A 521 5.28 -29.36 -17.20
N LEU A 522 4.08 -28.86 -16.91
CA LEU A 522 2.92 -29.71 -16.59
C LEU A 522 2.55 -30.62 -17.76
N LEU A 523 2.56 -30.07 -18.98
CA LEU A 523 2.32 -30.81 -20.20
C LEU A 523 3.36 -31.92 -20.40
N ALA A 524 4.64 -31.63 -20.18
CA ALA A 524 5.72 -32.62 -20.29
C ALA A 524 5.67 -33.70 -19.19
N ALA A 525 5.27 -33.34 -17.96
CA ALA A 525 5.30 -34.25 -16.82
C ALA A 525 4.02 -35.11 -16.68
N THR A 526 2.86 -34.53 -16.97
CA THR A 526 1.54 -35.11 -16.63
C THR A 526 0.56 -35.14 -17.80
N GLY A 527 0.92 -34.56 -18.95
CA GLY A 527 0.04 -34.41 -20.10
C GLY A 527 -0.89 -33.19 -20.01
N PRO A 528 -1.69 -32.94 -21.06
CA PRO A 528 -2.45 -31.70 -21.22
C PRO A 528 -3.66 -31.58 -20.29
N THR A 529 -4.23 -32.71 -19.84
CA THR A 529 -5.45 -32.73 -19.02
C THR A 529 -5.24 -31.97 -17.70
N LEU A 530 -4.14 -32.24 -16.99
CA LEU A 530 -3.88 -31.60 -15.70
C LEU A 530 -3.58 -30.11 -15.84
N ALA A 531 -2.90 -29.70 -16.91
CA ALA A 531 -2.64 -28.29 -17.19
C ALA A 531 -3.95 -27.50 -17.43
N LEU A 532 -4.91 -28.07 -18.17
CA LEU A 532 -6.22 -27.44 -18.40
C LEU A 532 -7.14 -27.51 -17.17
N SER A 533 -7.07 -28.58 -16.39
CA SER A 533 -7.82 -28.69 -15.13
C SER A 533 -7.32 -27.67 -14.10
N LEU A 534 -6.01 -27.44 -14.03
CA LEU A 534 -5.41 -26.46 -13.13
C LEU A 534 -5.80 -25.03 -13.54
N ASP A 535 -5.75 -24.70 -14.83
CA ASP A 535 -6.29 -23.43 -15.38
C ASP A 535 -7.74 -23.22 -14.92
N ALA A 536 -8.62 -24.19 -15.17
CA ALA A 536 -10.01 -24.11 -14.74
C ALA A 536 -10.15 -23.89 -13.22
N ALA A 537 -9.44 -24.66 -12.41
CA ALA A 537 -9.49 -24.55 -10.95
C ALA A 537 -9.04 -23.17 -10.44
N THR A 538 -8.09 -22.51 -11.13
CA THR A 538 -7.60 -21.19 -10.69
C THR A 538 -8.67 -20.10 -10.69
N TYR A 539 -9.73 -20.21 -11.51
CA TYR A 539 -10.86 -19.25 -11.49
C TYR A 539 -11.70 -19.33 -10.22
N LEU A 540 -11.64 -20.43 -9.45
CA LEU A 540 -12.32 -20.54 -8.16
C LEU A 540 -11.74 -19.55 -7.13
N LEU A 541 -10.48 -19.14 -7.28
CA LEU A 541 -9.82 -18.23 -6.35
C LEU A 541 -10.38 -16.78 -6.46
N PRO A 542 -10.46 -16.15 -7.64
CA PRO A 542 -11.19 -14.89 -7.80
C PRO A 542 -12.65 -14.98 -7.35
N ILE A 543 -13.34 -16.10 -7.62
CA ILE A 543 -14.74 -16.29 -7.19
C ILE A 543 -14.85 -16.28 -5.67
N ALA A 544 -14.06 -17.11 -4.99
CA ALA A 544 -14.02 -17.18 -3.53
C ALA A 544 -13.71 -15.82 -2.92
N THR A 545 -12.72 -15.13 -3.49
CA THR A 545 -12.30 -13.80 -3.04
C THR A 545 -13.44 -12.78 -3.16
N LEU A 546 -14.10 -12.73 -4.32
CA LEU A 546 -15.21 -11.80 -4.58
C LEU A 546 -16.43 -12.08 -3.70
N VAL A 547 -16.73 -13.35 -3.40
CA VAL A 547 -17.93 -13.74 -2.64
C VAL A 547 -17.71 -13.64 -1.13
N TRP A 548 -16.52 -13.98 -0.63
CA TRP A 548 -16.29 -14.13 0.81
C TRP A 548 -15.33 -13.10 1.40
N CYS A 549 -14.44 -12.50 0.61
CA CYS A 549 -13.38 -11.64 1.15
C CYS A 549 -13.60 -10.15 0.87
N MET A 550 -14.43 -9.77 -0.11
CA MET A 550 -14.59 -8.38 -0.55
C MET A 550 -15.79 -7.66 0.09
N ALA A 551 -15.60 -6.38 0.44
CA ALA A 551 -16.65 -5.46 0.90
C ALA A 551 -16.58 -4.13 0.13
N PRO A 552 -16.98 -4.10 -1.15
CA PRO A 552 -16.89 -2.89 -1.98
C PRO A 552 -17.85 -1.79 -1.50
N ALA A 553 -17.51 -0.52 -1.76
CA ALA A 553 -18.34 0.63 -1.45
C ALA A 553 -19.55 0.72 -2.41
N ARG A 554 -20.50 -0.22 -2.31
CA ARG A 554 -21.67 -0.35 -3.21
C ARG A 554 -22.50 0.92 -3.34
N GLN A 555 -22.52 1.76 -2.30
CA GLN A 555 -23.23 3.04 -2.29
C GLN A 555 -22.66 4.05 -3.29
N ARG A 556 -21.38 3.93 -3.68
CA ARG A 556 -20.74 4.79 -4.68
C ARG A 556 -21.05 4.35 -6.12
N GLU A 557 -21.60 3.15 -6.32
CA GLU A 557 -21.87 2.62 -7.65
C GLU A 557 -23.10 3.32 -8.26
N ARG A 558 -22.85 4.17 -9.27
CA ARG A 558 -23.92 4.71 -10.12
C ARG A 558 -24.30 3.70 -11.21
N ARG A 559 -25.60 3.47 -11.36
CA ARG A 559 -26.17 2.58 -12.37
C ARG A 559 -26.93 3.39 -13.40
N SER A 560 -26.70 3.09 -14.68
CA SER A 560 -27.34 3.81 -15.78
C SER A 560 -28.82 3.43 -15.86
N GLN A 561 -29.69 4.44 -16.03
CA GLN A 561 -31.08 4.24 -16.42
C GLN A 561 -31.17 3.96 -17.93
N ALA A 562 -32.33 3.51 -18.41
CA ALA A 562 -32.52 3.18 -19.82
C ALA A 562 -32.65 4.46 -20.67
N GLY A 563 -31.62 4.77 -21.48
CA GLY A 563 -31.60 5.86 -22.46
C GLY A 563 -30.63 5.57 -23.62
N GLU A 564 -30.86 6.18 -24.79
CA GLU A 564 -30.16 5.92 -26.06
C GLU A 564 -28.75 6.52 -26.17
N ALA A 565 -28.36 7.41 -25.26
CA ALA A 565 -27.12 8.20 -25.36
C ALA A 565 -25.79 7.41 -25.19
N ALA A 566 -25.82 6.21 -24.60
CA ALA A 566 -24.62 5.43 -24.27
C ALA A 566 -24.10 4.59 -25.45
N SER A 567 -23.77 5.22 -26.58
CA SER A 567 -23.20 4.52 -27.75
C SER A 567 -21.68 4.70 -27.88
N LEU A 568 -20.98 3.66 -28.34
CA LEU A 568 -19.56 3.75 -28.73
C LEU A 568 -19.31 4.83 -29.79
N GLY A 569 -20.32 5.11 -30.63
CA GLY A 569 -20.26 6.20 -31.61
C GLY A 569 -20.26 7.58 -30.97
N ALA A 570 -21.04 7.80 -29.92
CA ALA A 570 -21.00 9.04 -29.13
C ALA A 570 -19.65 9.20 -28.44
N ALA A 571 -19.14 8.14 -27.80
CA ALA A 571 -17.82 8.13 -27.17
C ALA A 571 -16.68 8.45 -28.16
N TRP A 572 -16.72 7.87 -29.38
CA TRP A 572 -15.72 8.14 -30.43
C TRP A 572 -15.79 9.59 -30.96
N ARG A 573 -16.99 10.16 -31.06
CA ARG A 573 -17.15 11.57 -31.45
C ARG A 573 -16.64 12.52 -30.36
N GLY A 574 -16.89 12.20 -29.09
CA GLY A 574 -16.51 13.00 -27.92
C GLY A 574 -15.05 12.90 -27.48
N CYS A 575 -14.30 11.86 -27.87
CA CYS A 575 -12.94 11.62 -27.35
C CYS A 575 -11.86 12.60 -27.86
N GLY A 576 -12.20 13.51 -28.79
CA GLY A 576 -11.30 14.55 -29.29
C GLY A 576 -10.28 14.05 -30.34
N ALA A 577 -9.75 14.98 -31.15
CA ALA A 577 -8.88 14.62 -32.26
C ALA A 577 -7.57 13.92 -31.84
N PRO A 578 -6.81 14.38 -30.82
CA PRO A 578 -5.54 13.74 -30.46
C PRO A 578 -5.69 12.27 -30.04
N LEU A 579 -6.72 11.98 -29.25
CA LEU A 579 -7.02 10.64 -28.76
C LEU A 579 -7.46 9.71 -29.89
N ARG A 580 -8.30 10.20 -30.82
CA ARG A 580 -8.66 9.44 -32.04
C ARG A 580 -7.44 9.05 -32.85
N HIS A 581 -6.47 9.95 -33.04
CA HIS A 581 -5.25 9.63 -33.79
C HIS A 581 -4.41 8.57 -33.09
N VAL A 582 -4.24 8.65 -31.78
CA VAL A 582 -3.51 7.64 -30.98
C VAL A 582 -4.20 6.28 -31.07
N LEU A 583 -5.52 6.25 -30.93
CA LEU A 583 -6.31 5.01 -31.03
C LEU A 583 -6.27 4.42 -32.44
N LEU A 584 -6.43 5.23 -33.49
CA LEU A 584 -6.33 4.79 -34.89
C LEU A 584 -4.94 4.24 -35.20
N PHE A 585 -3.89 4.97 -34.84
CA PHE A 585 -2.51 4.52 -35.07
C PHE A 585 -2.24 3.20 -34.36
N THR A 586 -2.59 3.10 -33.07
CA THR A 586 -2.41 1.87 -32.29
C THR A 586 -3.22 0.73 -32.89
N GLY A 587 -4.46 0.98 -33.30
CA GLY A 587 -5.32 -0.01 -33.97
C GLY A 587 -4.70 -0.54 -35.25
N VAL A 588 -4.21 0.34 -36.13
CA VAL A 588 -3.53 -0.06 -37.39
C VAL A 588 -2.23 -0.80 -37.10
N ALA A 589 -1.42 -0.31 -36.16
CA ALA A 589 -0.17 -0.98 -35.76
C ALA A 589 -0.43 -2.39 -35.20
N CYS A 590 -1.49 -2.57 -34.41
CA CYS A 590 -1.88 -3.88 -33.91
C CYS A 590 -2.44 -4.78 -35.03
N LEU A 591 -3.28 -4.24 -35.92
CA LEU A 591 -3.85 -5.00 -37.03
C LEU A 591 -2.78 -5.58 -37.95
N VAL A 592 -1.73 -4.81 -38.23
CA VAL A 592 -0.65 -5.22 -39.14
C VAL A 592 0.47 -5.99 -38.41
N GLY A 593 0.80 -5.60 -37.18
CA GLY A 593 2.01 -6.08 -36.48
C GLY A 593 1.78 -7.06 -35.32
N PHE A 594 0.54 -7.31 -34.87
CA PHE A 594 0.27 -8.08 -33.64
C PHE A 594 -0.16 -9.54 -33.90
N PHE A 595 0.39 -10.19 -34.92
CA PHE A 595 0.07 -11.60 -35.24
C PHE A 595 0.95 -12.62 -34.50
N HIS A 596 2.09 -12.20 -33.96
CA HIS A 596 3.10 -13.07 -33.34
C HIS A 596 2.61 -13.93 -32.15
N PRO A 597 1.63 -13.52 -31.30
CA PRO A 597 1.18 -14.39 -30.20
C PRO A 597 0.43 -15.63 -30.71
N GLY A 598 -0.34 -15.49 -31.80
CA GLY A 598 -1.03 -16.61 -32.44
C GLY A 598 -0.08 -17.56 -33.15
N LEU A 599 1.07 -17.06 -33.63
CA LEU A 599 2.11 -17.88 -34.28
C LEU A 599 3.18 -18.38 -33.30
N ALA A 600 3.15 -18.00 -32.03
CA ALA A 600 4.21 -18.33 -31.07
C ALA A 600 4.47 -19.85 -30.93
N PRO A 601 3.44 -20.73 -30.91
CA PRO A 601 3.65 -22.18 -30.96
C PRO A 601 4.41 -22.65 -32.20
N LEU A 602 4.05 -22.16 -33.38
CA LEU A 602 4.70 -22.49 -34.64
C LEU A 602 6.16 -21.97 -34.66
N LEU A 603 6.37 -20.70 -34.27
CA LEU A 603 7.69 -20.08 -34.22
C LEU A 603 8.62 -20.79 -33.22
N ALA A 604 8.09 -21.17 -32.05
CA ALA A 604 8.86 -21.93 -31.07
C ALA A 604 9.26 -23.31 -31.62
N PHE A 605 8.34 -23.99 -32.30
CA PHE A 605 8.57 -25.30 -32.91
C PHE A 605 9.67 -25.23 -33.98
N GLU A 606 9.65 -24.21 -34.85
CA GLU A 606 10.66 -24.01 -35.88
C GLU A 606 12.03 -23.57 -35.33
N LEU A 607 12.06 -22.70 -34.30
CA LEU A 607 13.29 -22.13 -33.77
C LEU A 607 14.00 -23.03 -32.75
N LEU A 608 13.24 -23.62 -31.83
CA LEU A 608 13.76 -24.34 -30.67
C LEU A 608 13.47 -25.85 -30.74
N GLY A 609 12.61 -26.28 -31.67
CA GLY A 609 12.26 -27.67 -31.89
C GLY A 609 10.93 -28.09 -31.26
N PRO A 610 10.49 -29.32 -31.55
CA PRO A 610 9.16 -29.81 -31.23
C PRO A 610 9.05 -30.27 -29.76
N SER A 611 9.14 -29.35 -28.80
CA SER A 611 8.94 -29.69 -27.39
C SER A 611 8.02 -28.69 -26.66
N PRO A 612 7.19 -29.18 -25.71
CA PRO A 612 6.40 -28.31 -24.83
C PRO A 612 7.25 -27.29 -24.05
N LEU A 613 8.45 -27.70 -23.64
CA LEU A 613 9.38 -26.83 -22.92
C LEU A 613 9.94 -25.73 -23.82
N ALA A 614 10.23 -26.02 -25.09
CA ALA A 614 10.65 -25.02 -26.08
C ALA A 614 9.57 -23.93 -26.26
N LEU A 615 8.30 -24.31 -26.34
CA LEU A 615 7.19 -23.36 -26.39
C LEU A 615 7.11 -22.49 -25.13
N GLY A 616 7.23 -23.10 -23.95
CA GLY A 616 7.29 -22.36 -22.68
C GLY A 616 8.44 -21.35 -22.64
N ILE A 617 9.64 -21.76 -23.04
CA ILE A 617 10.82 -20.89 -23.09
C ILE A 617 10.59 -19.71 -24.05
N PHE A 618 10.16 -19.98 -25.29
CA PHE A 618 9.96 -18.96 -26.31
C PHE A 618 8.98 -17.87 -25.87
N THR A 619 7.84 -18.28 -25.30
CA THR A 619 6.80 -17.36 -24.83
C THR A 619 7.24 -16.57 -23.59
N SER A 620 8.04 -17.16 -22.70
CA SER A 620 8.67 -16.43 -21.58
C SER A 620 9.67 -15.38 -22.05
N VAL A 621 10.45 -15.65 -23.10
CA VAL A 621 11.36 -14.63 -23.66
C VAL A 621 10.59 -13.42 -24.18
N ILE A 622 9.46 -13.64 -24.87
CA ILE A 622 8.56 -12.56 -25.29
C ILE A 622 8.02 -11.81 -24.06
N ALA A 623 7.60 -12.51 -23.01
CA ALA A 623 7.07 -11.90 -21.79
C ALA A 623 8.13 -11.08 -21.03
N ALA A 624 9.37 -11.57 -20.94
CA ALA A 624 10.49 -10.86 -20.33
C ALA A 624 10.80 -9.56 -21.09
N GLY A 625 10.71 -9.60 -22.42
CA GLY A 625 10.73 -8.40 -23.26
C GLY A 625 9.62 -7.43 -22.89
N SER A 626 8.38 -7.91 -22.80
CA SER A 626 7.21 -7.09 -22.43
C SER A 626 7.37 -6.39 -21.08
N ILE A 627 7.86 -7.10 -20.06
CA ILE A 627 8.13 -6.52 -18.73
C ILE A 627 9.23 -5.45 -18.81
N SER A 628 10.33 -5.74 -19.51
CA SER A 628 11.46 -4.82 -19.68
C SER A 628 11.03 -3.51 -20.37
N GLY A 629 10.22 -3.63 -21.43
CA GLY A 629 9.63 -2.48 -22.13
C GLY A 629 8.71 -1.67 -21.22
N GLY A 630 7.87 -2.32 -20.43
CA GLY A 630 6.99 -1.67 -19.45
C GLY A 630 7.74 -0.91 -18.36
N VAL A 631 8.78 -1.52 -17.78
CA VAL A 631 9.62 -0.87 -16.74
C VAL A 631 10.37 0.33 -17.30
N LEU A 632 10.92 0.22 -18.51
CA LEU A 632 11.59 1.34 -19.18
C LEU A 632 10.62 2.50 -19.43
N LEU A 633 9.41 2.20 -19.91
CA LEU A 633 8.36 3.19 -20.13
C LEU A 633 7.97 3.87 -18.81
N GLN A 634 7.78 3.12 -17.73
CA GLN A 634 7.44 3.68 -16.41
C GLN A 634 8.54 4.62 -15.89
N ARG A 635 9.82 4.21 -15.97
CA ARG A 635 10.96 5.03 -15.51
C ARG A 635 11.14 6.34 -16.29
N ARG A 636 10.62 6.42 -17.52
CA ARG A 636 10.77 7.57 -18.43
C ARG A 636 9.43 8.10 -18.91
N ALA A 637 8.35 7.85 -18.17
CA ALA A 637 6.98 8.13 -18.58
C ALA A 637 6.77 9.59 -18.99
N GLU A 638 7.35 10.53 -18.25
CA GLU A 638 7.25 11.97 -18.53
C GLU A 638 7.93 12.36 -19.86
N ALA A 639 9.14 11.82 -20.12
CA ALA A 639 9.89 12.12 -21.33
C ALA A 639 9.20 11.55 -22.59
N PHE A 640 8.68 10.33 -22.48
CA PHE A 640 7.96 9.67 -23.58
C PHE A 640 6.57 10.26 -23.80
N GLY A 641 5.86 10.66 -22.74
CA GLY A 641 4.55 11.29 -22.81
C GLY A 641 4.55 12.64 -23.56
N ARG A 642 5.68 13.37 -23.54
CA ARG A 642 5.85 14.62 -24.29
C ARG A 642 5.99 14.42 -25.81
N ARG A 643 6.27 13.21 -26.28
CA ARG A 643 6.51 12.90 -27.71
C ARG A 643 5.80 11.62 -28.15
N PRO A 644 4.45 11.61 -28.15
CA PRO A 644 3.65 10.40 -28.41
C PRO A 644 3.95 9.76 -29.77
N GLY A 645 4.18 10.56 -30.81
CA GLY A 645 4.51 10.05 -32.15
C GLY A 645 5.85 9.28 -32.19
N LEU A 646 6.88 9.76 -31.50
CA LEU A 646 8.18 9.06 -31.43
C LEU A 646 8.08 7.79 -30.59
N LEU A 647 7.31 7.82 -29.49
CA LEU A 647 7.09 6.64 -28.66
C LEU A 647 6.38 5.54 -29.44
N LEU A 648 5.19 5.83 -29.97
CA LEU A 648 4.37 4.83 -30.65
C LEU A 648 5.05 4.36 -31.94
N GLY A 649 5.54 5.30 -32.75
CA GLY A 649 6.26 4.97 -33.99
C GLY A 649 7.55 4.18 -33.75
N GLY A 650 8.33 4.55 -32.73
CA GLY A 650 9.54 3.81 -32.34
C GLY A 650 9.24 2.39 -31.88
N CYS A 651 8.19 2.19 -31.08
CA CYS A 651 7.78 0.86 -30.63
C CYS A 651 7.29 -0.02 -31.79
N THR A 652 6.51 0.54 -32.72
CA THR A 652 6.08 -0.15 -33.95
C THR A 652 7.28 -0.51 -34.81
N LEU A 653 8.25 0.40 -34.98
CA LEU A 653 9.46 0.14 -35.76
C LEU A 653 10.33 -0.96 -35.14
N ILE A 654 10.57 -0.92 -33.82
CA ILE A 654 11.30 -1.98 -33.10
C ILE A 654 10.63 -3.33 -33.30
N THR A 655 9.30 -3.38 -33.15
CA THR A 655 8.52 -4.61 -33.34
C THR A 655 8.67 -5.14 -34.76
N GLY A 656 8.49 -4.29 -35.79
CA GLY A 656 8.58 -4.68 -37.19
C GLY A 656 9.99 -5.12 -37.60
N LEU A 657 11.04 -4.42 -37.15
CA LEU A 657 12.43 -4.80 -37.40
C LEU A 657 12.78 -6.13 -36.71
N ALA A 658 12.28 -6.36 -35.49
CA ALA A 658 12.49 -7.63 -34.81
C ALA A 658 11.75 -8.79 -35.49
N GLN A 659 10.55 -8.55 -36.03
CA GLN A 659 9.81 -9.53 -36.84
C GLN A 659 10.54 -9.88 -38.13
N LEU A 660 11.09 -8.88 -38.84
CA LEU A 660 11.97 -9.10 -39.99
C LEU A 660 13.24 -9.85 -39.59
N GLY A 661 13.84 -9.49 -38.46
CA GLY A 661 15.01 -10.19 -37.93
C GLY A 661 14.73 -11.66 -37.61
N LEU A 662 13.51 -11.98 -37.18
CA LEU A 662 13.08 -13.36 -36.88
C LEU A 662 12.93 -14.21 -38.14
N SER A 663 12.61 -13.61 -39.29
CA SER A 663 12.52 -14.34 -40.57
C SER A 663 13.88 -14.60 -41.22
N LEU A 664 14.93 -13.89 -40.80
CA LEU A 664 16.29 -14.16 -41.23
C LEU A 664 16.80 -15.42 -40.52
N HIS A 665 17.06 -16.49 -41.27
CA HIS A 665 17.63 -17.73 -40.72
C HIS A 665 18.93 -17.43 -39.96
N GLY A 666 18.91 -17.64 -38.64
CA GLY A 666 20.03 -17.35 -37.74
C GLY A 666 20.13 -18.37 -36.60
N ALA A 667 21.16 -18.24 -35.77
CA ALA A 667 21.32 -19.07 -34.59
C ALA A 667 20.14 -18.89 -33.62
N GLN A 668 19.83 -19.91 -32.83
CA GLN A 668 18.71 -19.88 -31.87
C GLN A 668 18.74 -18.65 -30.94
N ALA A 669 19.94 -18.23 -30.52
CA ALA A 669 20.14 -17.03 -29.71
C ALA A 669 19.65 -15.74 -30.40
N TRP A 670 19.82 -15.64 -31.73
CA TRP A 670 19.30 -14.51 -32.50
C TRP A 670 17.78 -14.50 -32.53
N GLY A 671 17.16 -15.65 -32.81
CA GLY A 671 15.70 -15.78 -32.81
C GLY A 671 15.08 -15.42 -31.45
N LEU A 672 15.70 -15.85 -30.35
CA LEU A 672 15.28 -15.47 -29.00
C LEU A 672 15.47 -13.97 -28.72
N ALA A 673 16.58 -13.37 -29.16
CA ALA A 673 16.79 -11.93 -29.02
C ALA A 673 15.72 -11.12 -29.78
N MET A 674 15.35 -11.56 -30.98
CA MET A 674 14.27 -10.94 -31.75
C MET A 674 12.91 -11.13 -31.06
N ALA A 675 12.62 -12.33 -30.52
CA ALA A 675 11.41 -12.58 -29.74
C ALA A 675 11.31 -11.65 -28.52
N PHE A 676 12.43 -11.41 -27.82
CA PHE A 676 12.49 -10.45 -26.72
C PHE A 676 12.16 -9.03 -27.19
N LEU A 677 12.74 -8.56 -28.30
CA LEU A 677 12.48 -7.23 -28.85
C LEU A 677 11.03 -7.06 -29.32
N ILE A 678 10.43 -8.10 -29.91
CA ILE A 678 8.99 -8.13 -30.24
C ILE A 678 8.17 -7.92 -28.98
N GLY A 679 8.48 -8.66 -27.91
CA GLY A 679 7.83 -8.53 -26.62
C GLY A 679 7.93 -7.12 -26.03
N ALA A 680 9.13 -6.53 -26.07
CA ALA A 680 9.40 -5.19 -25.54
C ALA A 680 8.70 -4.09 -26.35
N GLY A 681 8.80 -4.13 -27.68
CA GLY A 681 8.18 -3.16 -28.56
C GLY A 681 6.65 -3.17 -28.46
N THR A 682 6.04 -4.36 -28.45
CA THR A 682 4.58 -4.51 -28.40
C THR A 682 3.98 -4.08 -27.07
N ALA A 683 4.62 -4.44 -25.95
CA ALA A 683 4.18 -4.00 -24.63
C ALA A 683 4.35 -2.50 -24.45
N CYS A 684 5.47 -1.93 -24.91
CA CYS A 684 5.70 -0.49 -24.84
C CYS A 684 4.71 0.29 -25.73
N LEU A 685 4.33 -0.26 -26.89
CA LEU A 685 3.26 0.31 -27.73
C LEU A 685 1.94 0.36 -26.97
N LEU A 686 1.46 -0.77 -26.45
CA LEU A 686 0.16 -0.86 -25.76
C LEU A 686 0.11 -0.06 -24.46
N ALA A 687 1.15 -0.18 -23.63
CA ALA A 687 1.25 0.57 -22.38
C ALA A 687 1.48 2.07 -22.63
N GLY A 688 2.23 2.42 -23.69
CA GLY A 688 2.44 3.80 -24.12
C GLY A 688 1.14 4.45 -24.57
N THR A 689 0.30 3.72 -25.32
CA THR A 689 -1.05 4.16 -25.68
C THR A 689 -1.88 4.44 -24.42
N ASN A 690 -1.94 3.51 -23.48
CA ASN A 690 -2.64 3.74 -22.20
C ASN A 690 -2.09 4.94 -21.43
N LEU A 691 -0.77 5.11 -21.37
CA LEU A 691 -0.14 6.26 -20.74
C LEU A 691 -0.58 7.57 -21.40
N ILE A 692 -0.58 7.65 -22.73
CA ILE A 692 -0.99 8.86 -23.46
C ILE A 692 -2.48 9.18 -23.22
N ILE A 693 -3.34 8.15 -23.19
CA ILE A 693 -4.77 8.27 -22.88
C ILE A 693 -4.95 8.85 -21.47
N GLN A 694 -4.25 8.30 -20.47
CA GLN A 694 -4.34 8.71 -19.07
C GLN A 694 -3.71 10.09 -18.81
N VAL A 695 -2.63 10.43 -19.53
CA VAL A 695 -1.93 11.72 -19.43
C VAL A 695 -2.61 12.83 -20.25
N HIS A 696 -3.66 12.57 -21.02
CA HIS A 696 -4.41 13.63 -21.72
C HIS A 696 -5.75 14.00 -21.06
N ALA A 697 -6.33 13.18 -20.19
CA ALA A 697 -7.47 13.58 -19.38
C ALA A 697 -6.98 14.26 -18.09
N PRO A 698 -7.36 15.52 -17.78
CA PRO A 698 -7.32 16.00 -16.42
C PRO A 698 -8.44 15.26 -15.67
N GLN A 699 -8.09 14.23 -14.90
CA GLN A 699 -9.05 13.49 -14.08
C GLN A 699 -9.50 14.38 -12.91
N VAL A 700 -10.39 15.32 -13.19
CA VAL A 700 -10.98 16.21 -12.20
C VAL A 700 -12.42 15.75 -11.99
N ASP A 701 -12.76 15.43 -10.74
CA ASP A 701 -14.14 15.14 -10.36
C ASP A 701 -14.98 16.42 -10.41
N GLU A 702 -15.78 16.54 -11.47
CA GLU A 702 -16.66 17.69 -11.73
C GLU A 702 -17.99 17.61 -10.97
N THR A 703 -18.23 16.54 -10.22
CA THR A 703 -19.48 16.35 -9.49
C THR A 703 -19.59 17.36 -8.34
N PRO A 704 -20.73 18.06 -8.17
CA PRO A 704 -21.00 18.86 -6.98
C PRO A 704 -20.95 17.99 -5.72
N ARG A 705 -20.30 18.49 -4.66
CA ARG A 705 -20.38 17.85 -3.34
C ARG A 705 -21.69 18.24 -2.66
N ALA A 706 -22.19 17.41 -1.75
CA ALA A 706 -23.43 17.69 -1.03
C ALA A 706 -23.32 19.03 -0.26
N GLY A 707 -24.22 19.97 -0.55
CA GLY A 707 -24.23 21.30 0.06
C GLY A 707 -23.09 22.22 -0.38
N GLU A 708 -22.39 21.93 -1.48
CA GLU A 708 -21.34 22.79 -2.03
C GLU A 708 -21.96 23.95 -2.84
N PRO A 709 -21.75 25.22 -2.42
CA PRO A 709 -22.27 26.36 -3.17
C PRO A 709 -21.69 26.44 -4.58
N PRO A 710 -22.45 26.95 -5.57
CA PRO A 710 -22.02 27.08 -6.97
C PRO A 710 -20.66 27.77 -7.16
N GLU A 711 -20.39 28.83 -6.41
CA GLU A 711 -19.12 29.56 -6.41
C GLU A 711 -17.93 28.70 -5.95
N ASN A 712 -18.15 27.86 -4.93
CA ASN A 712 -17.12 26.97 -4.39
C ASN A 712 -16.85 25.80 -5.33
N LEU A 713 -17.91 25.29 -5.98
CA LEU A 713 -17.78 24.31 -7.05
C LEU A 713 -16.94 24.88 -8.21
N ALA A 714 -17.32 26.04 -8.76
CA ALA A 714 -16.61 26.67 -9.89
C ALA A 714 -15.13 26.89 -9.55
N ARG A 715 -14.85 27.42 -8.36
CA ARG A 715 -13.48 27.66 -7.89
C ARG A 715 -12.69 26.36 -7.69
N ARG A 716 -13.31 25.33 -7.11
CA ARG A 716 -12.68 24.02 -6.91
C ARG A 716 -12.32 23.40 -8.25
N LEU A 717 -13.23 23.40 -9.22
CA LEU A 717 -12.99 22.82 -10.53
C LEU A 717 -11.93 23.59 -11.32
N ALA A 718 -11.99 24.94 -11.30
CA ALA A 718 -10.98 25.78 -11.93
C ALA A 718 -9.58 25.51 -11.36
N LEU A 719 -9.46 25.39 -10.04
CA LEU A 719 -8.20 25.11 -9.36
C LEU A 719 -7.70 23.69 -9.61
N ALA A 720 -8.60 22.70 -9.58
CA ALA A 720 -8.26 21.30 -9.83
C ALA A 720 -7.79 21.09 -11.28
N LYS A 721 -8.49 21.70 -12.26
CA LYS A 721 -8.09 21.70 -13.68
C LYS A 721 -6.76 22.43 -13.88
N ALA A 722 -6.56 23.59 -13.25
CA ALA A 722 -5.29 24.30 -13.29
C ALA A 722 -4.13 23.49 -12.72
N ARG A 723 -4.30 22.86 -11.56
CA ARG A 723 -3.26 22.01 -10.92
C ARG A 723 -2.93 20.78 -11.77
N ALA A 724 -3.94 20.12 -12.32
CA ALA A 724 -3.76 18.99 -13.21
C ALA A 724 -2.94 19.36 -14.47
N VAL A 725 -3.12 20.57 -15.00
CA VAL A 725 -2.37 21.09 -16.14
C VAL A 725 -1.00 21.63 -15.73
N ALA A 726 -0.87 22.32 -14.59
CA ALA A 726 0.39 22.88 -14.08
C ALA A 726 1.45 21.80 -13.85
N ALA A 727 1.06 20.62 -13.38
CA ALA A 727 1.95 19.47 -13.24
C ALA A 727 2.62 19.05 -14.57
N ARG A 728 1.98 19.32 -15.72
CA ARG A 728 2.49 18.96 -17.06
C ARG A 728 3.32 20.06 -17.70
N TYR A 729 3.22 21.30 -17.21
CA TYR A 729 3.90 22.47 -17.77
C TYR A 729 4.59 23.29 -16.67
N PRO A 730 5.66 22.75 -16.03
CA PRO A 730 6.34 23.37 -14.87
C PRO A 730 7.03 24.72 -15.17
N GLN A 731 7.06 25.12 -16.44
CA GLN A 731 7.64 26.38 -16.92
C GLN A 731 6.57 27.38 -17.37
N ALA A 732 5.29 27.01 -17.35
CA ALA A 732 4.18 27.86 -17.78
C ALA A 732 3.38 28.36 -16.58
N VAL A 733 2.88 29.60 -16.66
CA VAL A 733 1.82 30.07 -15.76
C VAL A 733 0.52 29.46 -16.26
N VAL A 734 -0.16 28.70 -15.40
CA VAL A 734 -1.43 28.06 -15.74
C VAL A 734 -2.57 28.81 -15.06
N ILE A 735 -3.50 29.28 -15.89
CA ILE A 735 -4.71 29.97 -15.43
C ILE A 735 -5.85 28.96 -15.47
N GLY A 736 -6.44 28.69 -14.31
CA GLY A 736 -7.67 27.90 -14.22
C GLY A 736 -8.88 28.78 -14.43
N SER A 737 -9.88 28.27 -15.15
CA SER A 737 -11.21 28.86 -15.21
C SER A 737 -12.24 27.74 -15.29
N ASP A 738 -13.36 27.93 -14.61
CA ASP A 738 -14.53 27.08 -14.78
C ASP A 738 -15.81 27.89 -14.57
N GLN A 739 -16.92 27.35 -15.05
CA GLN A 739 -18.23 27.98 -15.00
C GLN A 739 -19.25 27.00 -14.42
N VAL A 740 -20.08 27.50 -13.50
CA VAL A 740 -21.19 26.75 -12.89
C VAL A 740 -22.43 27.62 -13.02
N ALA A 741 -23.51 27.05 -13.53
CA ALA A 741 -24.81 27.72 -13.54
C ALA A 741 -25.44 27.59 -12.15
N ASP A 742 -26.01 28.68 -11.64
CA ASP A 742 -26.66 28.76 -10.33
C ASP A 742 -28.18 28.89 -10.52
N LEU A 743 -28.96 28.13 -9.76
CA LEU A 743 -30.38 28.34 -9.59
C LEU A 743 -30.72 28.32 -8.10
N GLU A 744 -31.06 29.48 -7.55
CA GLU A 744 -31.46 29.66 -6.14
C GLU A 744 -30.42 29.16 -5.11
N GLY A 745 -29.12 29.26 -5.44
CA GLY A 745 -28.02 28.83 -4.57
C GLY A 745 -27.63 27.37 -4.73
N GLU A 746 -28.29 26.63 -5.62
CA GLU A 746 -27.95 25.25 -5.97
C GLU A 746 -27.25 25.19 -7.33
N PRO A 747 -26.12 24.46 -7.43
CA PRO A 747 -25.41 24.35 -8.70
C PRO A 747 -26.23 23.51 -9.68
N LEU A 748 -26.64 24.16 -10.78
CA LEU A 748 -27.13 23.47 -11.96
C LEU A 748 -25.94 22.75 -12.60
N GLY A 749 -25.75 21.49 -12.22
CA GLY A 749 -24.79 20.62 -12.86
C GLY A 749 -25.14 20.40 -14.33
N LYS A 750 -24.12 20.11 -15.16
CA LYS A 750 -24.34 19.42 -16.44
C LYS A 750 -24.91 18.04 -16.15
N ARG A 751 -26.22 17.95 -15.92
CA ARG A 751 -26.91 16.66 -15.75
C ARG A 751 -26.95 16.00 -17.13
N GLU A 752 -26.41 14.80 -17.24
CA GLU A 752 -26.26 14.04 -18.50
C GLU A 752 -27.59 13.50 -19.07
N ASP A 753 -28.74 13.83 -18.48
CA ASP A 753 -30.04 13.40 -18.99
C ASP A 753 -30.44 14.27 -20.19
N GLU A 754 -30.61 13.65 -21.37
CA GLU A 754 -31.11 14.31 -22.60
C GLU A 754 -32.45 15.03 -22.40
N ALA A 755 -33.26 14.62 -21.41
CA ALA A 755 -34.49 15.32 -21.03
C ALA A 755 -34.25 16.75 -20.53
N ALA A 756 -33.07 17.01 -19.93
CA ALA A 756 -32.70 18.34 -19.47
C ALA A 756 -32.22 19.25 -20.61
N GLU A 757 -31.81 18.70 -21.76
CA GLU A 757 -31.47 19.50 -22.95
C GLU A 757 -32.75 20.03 -23.62
N GLU A 758 -33.83 19.24 -23.63
CA GLU A 758 -35.18 19.72 -23.96
C GLU A 758 -35.71 20.71 -22.92
N ASP A 759 -35.52 20.50 -21.61
CA ASP A 759 -35.91 21.49 -20.58
C ASP A 759 -35.09 22.79 -20.67
N LEU A 760 -33.79 22.72 -20.97
CA LEU A 760 -32.92 23.88 -21.23
C LEU A 760 -33.32 24.60 -22.52
N LEU A 761 -33.74 23.88 -23.56
CA LEU A 761 -34.28 24.46 -24.80
C LEU A 761 -35.67 25.09 -24.59
N VAL A 762 -36.53 24.47 -23.79
CA VAL A 762 -37.86 25.00 -23.39
C VAL A 762 -37.70 26.24 -22.51
N LEU A 763 -36.73 26.26 -21.60
CA LEU A 763 -36.34 27.44 -20.83
C LEU A 763 -35.75 28.54 -21.74
N SER A 764 -34.93 28.18 -22.74
CA SER A 764 -34.35 29.15 -23.69
C SER A 764 -35.38 29.83 -24.61
N ALA A 765 -36.55 29.23 -24.81
CA ALA A 765 -37.63 29.79 -25.62
C ALA A 765 -38.57 30.72 -24.83
N GLN A 766 -38.58 30.63 -23.49
CA GLN A 766 -39.39 31.48 -22.61
C GLN A 766 -38.57 32.55 -21.87
N PHE A 767 -37.25 32.40 -21.81
CA PHE A 767 -36.34 33.37 -21.21
C PHE A 767 -35.52 34.08 -22.28
N ASP A 768 -35.60 35.41 -22.30
CA ASP A 768 -34.64 36.24 -23.02
C ASP A 768 -33.27 36.09 -22.34
N LEU A 769 -32.49 35.12 -22.80
CA LEU A 769 -31.18 34.75 -22.26
C LEU A 769 -30.19 35.93 -22.25
N LEU A 770 -30.45 36.98 -23.04
CA LEU A 770 -29.66 38.22 -23.05
C LEU A 770 -30.04 39.18 -21.91
N GLY A 771 -31.27 39.11 -21.39
CA GLY A 771 -31.72 39.91 -20.25
C GLY A 771 -31.19 39.41 -18.90
N LEU A 772 -30.84 38.12 -18.79
CA LEU A 772 -30.22 37.54 -17.59
C LEU A 772 -28.70 37.71 -17.52
N ILE A 773 -28.05 38.19 -18.60
CA ILE A 773 -26.61 38.49 -18.59
C ILE A 773 -26.30 39.75 -17.77
N GLU A 774 -27.31 40.54 -17.39
CA GLU A 774 -27.15 41.72 -16.52
C GLU A 774 -26.92 41.35 -15.04
N ASP A 775 -27.39 40.19 -14.57
CA ASP A 775 -27.30 39.79 -13.17
C ASP A 775 -26.42 38.54 -12.97
N GLU A 776 -25.18 38.80 -12.53
CA GLU A 776 -24.21 37.89 -11.89
C GLU A 776 -23.75 36.62 -12.65
N LEU A 777 -22.89 36.81 -13.65
CA LEU A 777 -22.01 35.75 -14.14
C LEU A 777 -20.72 35.69 -13.30
N LEU A 778 -20.67 34.79 -12.31
CA LEU A 778 -19.50 34.58 -11.45
C LEU A 778 -18.41 33.79 -12.17
N MET A 779 -17.38 34.50 -12.66
CA MET A 779 -16.18 33.89 -13.24
C MET A 779 -15.06 33.81 -12.20
N ALA A 780 -14.75 32.62 -11.71
CA ALA A 780 -13.63 32.41 -10.78
C ALA A 780 -12.35 32.05 -11.54
N MET A 781 -11.34 32.94 -11.51
CA MET A 781 -10.04 32.73 -12.15
C MET A 781 -8.91 32.60 -11.12
N PRO A 782 -8.62 31.39 -10.59
CA PRO A 782 -7.44 31.18 -9.78
C PRO A 782 -6.15 31.23 -10.63
N LEU A 783 -5.24 32.14 -10.27
CA LEU A 783 -3.85 32.15 -10.73
C LEU A 783 -3.02 31.21 -9.86
N VAL A 784 -2.26 30.31 -10.49
CA VAL A 784 -1.32 29.43 -9.78
C VAL A 784 0.12 29.79 -10.22
N PRO A 785 0.87 30.58 -9.43
CA PRO A 785 2.27 30.88 -9.72
C PRO A 785 3.23 29.87 -9.09
N ARG A 786 4.49 29.91 -9.56
CA ARG A 786 5.61 29.10 -9.05
C ARG A 786 5.78 29.29 -7.54
N HIS A 787 6.15 28.21 -6.85
CA HIS A 787 6.53 28.12 -5.44
C HIS A 787 7.17 29.40 -4.86
N GLU A 788 6.35 30.34 -4.39
CA GLU A 788 6.78 31.44 -3.51
C GLU A 788 5.76 31.58 -2.36
N PRO A 789 6.20 31.78 -1.09
CA PRO A 789 5.32 31.83 0.07
C PRO A 789 4.45 33.09 0.19
N ASP A 790 4.76 34.15 -0.56
CA ASP A 790 4.14 35.49 -0.40
C ASP A 790 3.35 35.96 -1.64
N CYS A 791 2.48 35.10 -2.19
CA CYS A 791 1.58 35.51 -3.27
C CYS A 791 0.39 36.30 -2.71
N PRO A 792 0.01 37.46 -3.30
CA PRO A 792 -1.18 38.20 -2.89
C PRO A 792 -2.46 37.37 -3.09
N ALA A 793 -3.48 37.68 -2.28
CA ALA A 793 -4.79 37.03 -2.35
C ALA A 793 -5.38 37.06 -3.77
N PRO A 794 -6.18 36.05 -4.16
CA PRO A 794 -6.81 35.99 -5.49
C PRO A 794 -7.57 37.28 -5.79
N VAL A 795 -7.30 37.87 -6.96
CA VAL A 795 -7.97 39.09 -7.40
C VAL A 795 -9.41 38.74 -7.79
N ARG A 796 -10.39 39.27 -7.05
CA ARG A 796 -11.80 39.27 -7.47
C ARG A 796 -11.98 40.39 -8.48
N LEU A 797 -12.46 40.06 -9.67
CA LEU A 797 -12.90 41.04 -10.66
C LEU A 797 -14.42 40.82 -10.83
N SER A 798 -15.23 41.72 -10.29
CA SER A 798 -16.62 41.84 -10.74
C SER A 798 -16.64 42.68 -12.01
N VAL A 799 -17.63 42.47 -12.88
CA VAL A 799 -17.82 43.29 -14.09
C VAL A 799 -18.04 44.77 -13.73
N GLN A 800 -18.52 45.06 -12.52
CA GLN A 800 -18.77 46.41 -12.02
C GLN A 800 -17.51 47.12 -11.49
N ASP A 801 -16.51 46.39 -10.98
CA ASP A 801 -15.28 46.96 -10.39
C ASP A 801 -14.22 47.40 -11.44
N ALA A 802 -14.36 46.97 -12.69
CA ALA A 802 -13.30 47.09 -13.70
C ALA A 802 -13.32 48.39 -14.52
N GLY A 803 -14.30 49.29 -14.29
CA GLY A 803 -14.35 50.60 -14.93
C GLY A 803 -14.19 50.54 -16.46
N PHE A 804 -15.01 49.72 -17.13
CA PHE A 804 -14.98 49.61 -18.58
C PHE A 804 -15.38 50.94 -19.23
N GLU A 805 -14.43 51.69 -19.77
CA GLU A 805 -14.72 52.79 -20.70
C GLU A 805 -15.39 52.24 -21.96
N GLU A 806 -16.30 53.04 -22.51
CA GLU A 806 -17.41 52.69 -23.40
C GLU A 806 -17.13 51.65 -24.51
N ALA A 807 -18.14 50.80 -24.66
CA ALA A 807 -18.28 49.71 -25.62
C ALA A 807 -18.13 50.14 -27.09
N ASP A 808 -17.86 49.16 -27.97
CA ASP A 808 -18.12 49.36 -29.39
C ASP A 808 -19.62 49.61 -29.64
N SER A 809 -19.99 50.08 -30.84
CA SER A 809 -21.36 50.41 -31.28
C SER A 809 -22.45 49.36 -31.01
N THR A 810 -22.11 48.17 -30.54
CA THR A 810 -23.01 47.07 -30.15
C THR A 810 -23.19 46.91 -28.64
N GLY A 811 -22.54 47.73 -27.79
CA GLY A 811 -22.74 47.74 -26.35
C GLY A 811 -22.12 46.56 -25.59
N ARG A 812 -21.15 45.82 -26.16
CA ARG A 812 -20.59 44.60 -25.55
C ARG A 812 -19.18 44.80 -24.97
N PRO A 813 -18.86 44.24 -23.78
CA PRO A 813 -17.50 44.28 -23.23
C PRO A 813 -16.56 43.34 -24.00
N HIS A 814 -15.35 43.83 -24.31
CA HIS A 814 -14.36 43.09 -25.10
C HIS A 814 -13.59 42.08 -24.22
N PRO A 815 -13.70 40.76 -24.46
CA PRO A 815 -13.19 39.73 -23.54
C PRO A 815 -11.66 39.72 -23.36
N PHE A 816 -10.90 40.31 -24.30
CA PHE A 816 -9.43 40.40 -24.19
C PHE A 816 -8.93 41.68 -23.50
N ALA A 817 -9.80 42.61 -23.11
CA ALA A 817 -9.39 43.86 -22.46
C ALA A 817 -8.85 43.64 -21.03
N ALA A 818 -9.41 42.69 -20.27
CA ALA A 818 -8.93 42.30 -18.93
C ALA A 818 -7.50 41.73 -18.97
N LEU A 819 -7.18 40.97 -20.02
CA LEU A 819 -5.84 40.42 -20.28
C LEU A 819 -4.80 41.50 -20.61
N ALA A 820 -5.21 42.61 -21.24
CA ALA A 820 -4.33 43.73 -21.56
C ALA A 820 -3.99 44.60 -20.33
N GLN A 821 -4.93 44.73 -19.37
CA GLN A 821 -4.68 45.43 -18.10
C GLN A 821 -3.81 44.61 -17.14
N LEU A 822 -3.99 43.29 -17.09
CA LEU A 822 -3.14 42.39 -16.28
C LEU A 822 -1.68 42.36 -16.78
N LYS A 823 -1.42 42.58 -18.08
CA LYS A 823 -0.06 42.74 -18.62
C LYS A 823 0.65 44.03 -18.23
N ARG A 824 -0.06 45.04 -17.70
CA ARG A 824 0.49 46.37 -17.38
C ARG A 824 0.72 46.59 -15.89
N LYS A 825 0.29 45.67 -15.02
CA LYS A 825 0.64 45.70 -13.59
C LYS A 825 1.80 44.72 -13.36
N PRO A 826 2.89 45.15 -12.69
CA PRO A 826 4.05 44.31 -12.43
C PRO A 826 3.72 43.10 -11.56
#